data_AF-A6L7V8-F1
#
_entry.id   AF-A6L7V8-F1
#
_cell.length_a   1.000
_cell.length_b   1.000
_cell.length_c   1.000
_cell.angle_alpha   90.00
_cell.angle_beta   90.00
_cell.angle_gamma   90.00
#
_symmetry.space_group_name_H-M   'P 1'
#
loop_
_entity.id
_entity.type
_entity.pdbx_description
1 polymer ?
#
loop_
_entity_poly.entity_id
_entity_poly.type
_entity_poly.pdbx_seq_one_letter_code
_entity_poly.pdbx_strand_id
1 'polypeptide(L)'
;METTTLKNLISENNPYGISGITIPRIQRAYAQGRSDAHAVKTRERFLSAIHAGLINNGLTLDFIYGNIQNGQLIPLDGQQRLTTLWLLHWYADKKEGINDKRLARFSYNTRYSARDFLIKLVNYEPTWKTHLSDEIKNEGWFPMEWSNDPTVRGMLTMLDEIQKRFADINDLWNKLDKINFYFRDIEEMKLTDDIYIKMNSRGKPLTDFEHFKAELLKVMRSENDDEATAKRIGLKIDREWTDLLWIYRDEYNLVDSGFLNFFRMISLILVYKSDRSSSEFDLEDDFSLLERLYKNQPKNVVFFEQSFDCMVNIQNKARRSNSLILNPIDIFFNSYLSKDYHEHEKVVVSQQITDLNIFKGVLTGAALRKNTTYWLIMLYSFLIYLMNYDKIKEMDFRRRLRVVVNLLKNSRNEVVDTPNGDAGNRMPANLRQVENIILSGEIADSIMIDNDVRQNFNVIQMEEERQKLQFTKEHPEHSAGLFQLEDHYLLQGRTDLVGYENTHLYQRFIHVFDRCSRDIIDCAMLATYDYSQRINNWCIQLGSGNQDEIGNKAWYALFHPTGKNPDFNKTKKSLRSLLEIDIEIDDIYLQEKIDAYLTECKTKSQYDWRYYYIAYPCFRPERYGKYTMYDEQPYALVALHSEKRESSNAYQCMLQALIEGQAVANSVERYDIRALSYRKGLLRCENNAFVSYSLKDNKERARFIIPQNKEGIDIVDRIQYFKDNRKDNDYWIYQEG
;
A
#
# COMPACT_ATOMS: atom_id res chain seq x y z
N MET A 1 27.87 34.18 22.93
CA MET A 1 28.45 33.94 21.59
C MET A 1 28.08 35.13 20.74
N GLU A 2 29.07 35.78 20.14
CA GLU A 2 28.82 36.96 19.32
C GLU A 2 28.52 36.55 17.89
N THR A 3 27.50 37.18 17.31
CA THR A 3 27.20 37.07 15.88
C THR A 3 28.06 38.06 15.11
N THR A 4 28.56 37.66 13.95
CA THR A 4 29.31 38.54 13.05
C THR A 4 28.72 38.48 11.64
N THR A 5 29.15 39.40 10.78
CA THR A 5 28.78 39.45 9.36
C THR A 5 29.99 39.15 8.49
N LEU A 6 29.77 38.85 7.21
CA LEU A 6 30.87 38.69 6.27
C LEU A 6 31.68 39.98 6.14
N LYS A 7 31.01 41.15 6.05
CA LYS A 7 31.67 42.47 5.99
C LYS A 7 32.56 42.72 7.20
N ASN A 8 32.12 42.32 8.39
CA ASN A 8 32.92 42.42 9.60
C ASN A 8 34.14 41.49 9.53
N LEU A 9 34.01 40.24 9.07
CA LEU A 9 35.16 39.34 8.95
C LEU A 9 36.23 39.82 7.96
N ILE A 10 35.84 40.50 6.87
CA ILE A 10 36.79 41.01 5.87
C ILE A 10 37.25 42.46 6.15
N SER A 11 36.76 43.08 7.22
CA SER A 11 37.15 44.43 7.67
C SER A 11 38.62 44.50 8.12
N GLU A 12 39.27 45.65 7.94
CA GLU A 12 40.66 45.87 8.39
C GLU A 12 40.80 45.90 9.92
N ASN A 13 39.74 46.35 10.61
CA ASN A 13 39.69 46.50 12.08
C ASN A 13 38.72 45.49 12.71
N ASN A 14 38.61 44.28 12.17
CA ASN A 14 37.71 43.27 12.73
C ASN A 14 38.20 42.82 14.12
N PRO A 15 37.28 42.50 15.05
CA PRO A 15 37.62 42.16 16.43
C PRO A 15 38.41 40.84 16.57
N TYR A 16 38.54 40.07 15.49
CA TYR A 16 39.18 38.75 15.47
C TYR A 16 40.60 38.78 14.88
N GLY A 17 41.12 39.94 14.45
CA GLY A 17 42.47 40.05 13.88
C GLY A 17 42.66 39.36 12.51
N ILE A 18 41.57 39.15 11.76
CA ILE A 18 41.57 38.44 10.48
C ILE A 18 42.01 39.37 9.33
N SER A 19 43.11 39.08 8.66
CA SER A 19 43.58 39.77 7.46
C SER A 19 42.97 39.21 6.17
N GLY A 20 42.45 37.99 6.18
CA GLY A 20 41.72 37.38 5.06
C GLY A 20 41.16 35.99 5.36
N ILE A 21 40.31 35.49 4.48
CA ILE A 21 39.64 34.18 4.59
C ILE A 21 40.15 33.30 3.46
N THR A 22 40.68 32.12 3.80
CA THR A 22 41.24 31.18 2.82
C THR A 22 40.60 29.80 2.97
N ILE A 23 39.82 29.36 1.98
CA ILE A 23 39.22 28.02 1.96
C ILE A 23 40.32 26.95 1.78
N PRO A 24 40.48 25.99 2.72
CA PRO A 24 41.62 25.06 2.72
C PRO A 24 41.46 23.89 1.75
N ARG A 25 42.58 23.22 1.45
CA ARG A 25 42.68 22.10 0.48
C ARG A 25 41.84 20.88 0.82
N ILE A 26 41.74 20.53 2.12
CA ILE A 26 41.01 19.33 2.58
C ILE A 26 39.52 19.40 2.22
N GLN A 27 39.03 20.59 1.88
CA GLN A 27 37.61 20.85 1.70
C GLN A 27 37.14 20.59 0.27
N ARG A 28 35.87 20.15 0.17
CA ARG A 28 35.24 19.73 -1.07
C ARG A 28 35.00 20.90 -2.02
N ALA A 29 34.72 20.58 -3.29
CA ALA A 29 34.29 21.56 -4.28
C ALA A 29 33.03 22.31 -3.82
N TYR A 30 32.80 23.50 -4.35
CA TYR A 30 31.59 24.26 -4.07
C TYR A 30 30.35 23.48 -4.56
N ALA A 31 29.59 22.93 -3.62
CA ALA A 31 28.56 21.93 -3.85
C ALA A 31 27.15 22.53 -3.95
N GLN A 32 26.90 23.66 -3.30
CA GLN A 32 25.61 24.37 -3.38
C GLN A 32 25.30 24.87 -4.80
N GLY A 33 26.32 25.04 -5.65
CA GLY A 33 26.18 25.41 -7.05
C GLY A 33 25.99 24.25 -8.03
N ARG A 34 25.87 23.00 -7.57
CA ARG A 34 25.71 21.84 -8.48
C ARG A 34 24.30 21.76 -9.08
N SER A 35 24.18 20.92 -10.10
CA SER A 35 22.94 20.70 -10.86
C SER A 35 22.14 19.46 -10.39
N ASP A 36 22.60 18.73 -9.38
CA ASP A 36 21.84 17.60 -8.83
C ASP A 36 20.64 18.06 -7.99
N ALA A 37 19.59 17.22 -7.91
CA ALA A 37 18.31 17.58 -7.29
C ALA A 37 18.44 18.03 -5.83
N HIS A 38 19.35 17.41 -5.06
CA HIS A 38 19.61 17.79 -3.67
C HIS A 38 20.28 19.17 -3.57
N ALA A 39 21.30 19.43 -4.41
CA ALA A 39 21.96 20.74 -4.47
C ALA A 39 21.01 21.86 -4.91
N VAL A 40 20.13 21.60 -5.88
CA VAL A 40 19.09 22.55 -6.33
C VAL A 40 18.15 22.90 -5.17
N LYS A 41 17.57 21.90 -4.49
CA LYS A 41 16.69 22.11 -3.33
C LYS A 41 17.39 22.86 -2.20
N THR A 42 18.65 22.53 -1.94
CA THR A 42 19.48 23.20 -0.91
C THR A 42 19.75 24.66 -1.26
N ARG A 43 20.14 24.95 -2.51
CA ARG A 43 20.35 26.31 -3.01
C ARG A 43 19.08 27.14 -2.92
N GLU A 44 17.96 26.60 -3.40
CA GLU A 44 16.66 27.28 -3.38
C GLU A 44 16.23 27.61 -1.95
N ARG A 45 16.32 26.65 -1.03
CA ARG A 45 16.00 26.87 0.40
C ARG A 45 16.91 27.95 1.01
N PHE A 46 18.21 27.88 0.77
CA PHE A 46 19.18 28.81 1.35
C PHE A 46 18.99 30.25 0.82
N LEU A 47 18.88 30.44 -0.49
CA LEU A 47 18.63 31.77 -1.07
C LEU A 47 17.24 32.32 -0.71
N SER A 48 16.23 31.45 -0.57
CA SER A 48 14.89 31.86 -0.09
C SER A 48 14.96 32.36 1.35
N ALA A 49 15.71 31.68 2.22
CA ALA A 49 15.90 32.10 3.61
C ALA A 49 16.60 33.46 3.69
N ILE A 50 17.68 33.68 2.91
CA ILE A 50 18.36 34.98 2.85
C ILE A 50 17.40 36.06 2.34
N HIS A 51 16.72 35.83 1.23
CA HIS A 51 15.77 36.79 0.66
C HIS A 51 14.67 37.18 1.67
N ALA A 52 14.06 36.19 2.34
CA ALA A 52 13.08 36.44 3.39
C ALA A 52 13.69 37.23 4.57
N GLY A 53 14.92 36.90 4.97
CA GLY A 53 15.67 37.60 6.02
C GLY A 53 15.96 39.06 5.70
N LEU A 54 16.23 39.39 4.43
CA LEU A 54 16.46 40.77 3.99
C LEU A 54 15.19 41.62 3.99
N ILE A 55 14.04 41.02 3.68
CA ILE A 55 12.72 41.69 3.71
C ILE A 55 12.25 41.88 5.15
N ASN A 56 12.48 40.89 6.02
CA ASN A 56 12.09 40.91 7.43
C ASN A 56 13.19 41.53 8.33
N ASN A 57 13.16 41.21 9.63
CA ASN A 57 14.09 41.72 10.65
C ASN A 57 15.45 40.98 10.71
N GLY A 58 16.01 40.57 9.57
CA GLY A 58 17.31 39.91 9.48
C GLY A 58 17.28 38.38 9.55
N LEU A 59 18.46 37.77 9.39
CA LEU A 59 18.65 36.31 9.42
C LEU A 59 19.95 35.99 10.14
N THR A 60 19.87 35.15 11.17
CA THR A 60 21.02 34.53 11.79
C THR A 60 21.23 33.14 11.21
N LEU A 61 22.28 32.98 10.42
CA LEU A 61 22.73 31.70 9.90
C LEU A 61 23.49 30.93 11.00
N ASP A 62 23.53 29.61 10.86
CA ASP A 62 24.25 28.73 11.78
C ASP A 62 25.76 29.00 11.85
N PHE A 63 26.45 28.26 12.72
CA PHE A 63 27.87 28.41 13.03
C PHE A 63 28.82 28.34 11.83
N ILE A 64 29.86 29.19 11.87
CA ILE A 64 31.07 29.12 11.06
C ILE A 64 32.24 28.93 12.02
N TYR A 65 32.97 27.82 11.84
CA TYR A 65 34.13 27.46 12.64
C TYR A 65 35.38 27.55 11.80
N GLY A 66 36.47 28.07 12.37
CA GLY A 66 37.76 28.07 11.70
C GLY A 66 38.90 28.29 12.66
N ASN A 67 40.11 28.09 12.16
CA ASN A 67 41.34 28.43 12.85
C ASN A 67 41.91 29.71 12.23
N ILE A 68 42.34 30.66 13.05
CA ILE A 68 43.01 31.89 12.61
C ILE A 68 44.52 31.68 12.71
N GLN A 69 45.18 31.43 11.58
CA GLN A 69 46.64 31.25 11.52
C GLN A 69 47.29 32.39 10.76
N ASN A 70 48.24 33.10 11.40
CA ASN A 70 48.94 34.25 10.81
C ASN A 70 47.97 35.31 10.22
N GLY A 71 46.84 35.55 10.91
CA GLY A 71 45.78 36.44 10.47
C GLY A 71 44.89 35.88 9.35
N GLN A 72 45.14 34.69 8.82
CA GLN A 72 44.25 34.07 7.83
C GLN A 72 43.23 33.16 8.53
N LEU A 73 41.95 33.43 8.33
CA LEU A 73 40.88 32.53 8.74
C LEU A 73 40.80 31.34 7.78
N ILE A 74 41.06 30.15 8.31
CA ILE A 74 40.91 28.88 7.62
C ILE A 74 39.64 28.21 8.14
N PRO A 75 38.50 28.30 7.41
CA PRO A 75 37.26 27.68 7.87
C PRO A 75 37.37 26.16 7.84
N LEU A 76 36.96 25.55 8.94
CA LEU A 76 36.84 24.11 9.12
C LEU A 76 35.41 23.62 8.81
N ASP A 77 34.41 24.48 9.06
CA ASP A 77 33.02 24.30 8.63
C ASP A 77 32.39 25.67 8.26
N GLY A 78 31.32 25.66 7.46
CA GLY A 78 30.64 26.87 6.98
C GLY A 78 31.18 27.44 5.66
N GLN A 79 32.17 26.80 5.05
CA GLN A 79 32.80 27.21 3.78
C GLN A 79 31.85 27.44 2.59
N GLN A 80 30.82 26.59 2.45
CA GLN A 80 29.83 26.71 1.37
C GLN A 80 28.99 27.97 1.60
N ARG A 81 28.56 28.19 2.86
CA ARG A 81 27.83 29.39 3.28
C ARG A 81 28.67 30.65 3.08
N LEU A 82 29.94 30.64 3.49
CA LEU A 82 30.89 31.75 3.26
C LEU A 82 31.06 32.07 1.77
N THR A 83 31.22 31.05 0.92
CA THR A 83 31.36 31.23 -0.53
C THR A 83 30.09 31.85 -1.13
N THR A 84 28.91 31.34 -0.76
CA THR A 84 27.62 31.90 -1.23
C THR A 84 27.40 33.33 -0.76
N LEU A 85 27.70 33.62 0.51
CA LEU A 85 27.63 34.99 1.04
C LEU A 85 28.60 35.92 0.31
N TRP A 86 29.82 35.46 0.02
CA TRP A 86 30.79 36.26 -0.72
C TRP A 86 30.32 36.56 -2.15
N LEU A 87 29.78 35.57 -2.88
CA LEU A 87 29.21 35.78 -4.22
C LEU A 87 28.04 36.77 -4.20
N LEU A 88 27.20 36.71 -3.17
CA LEU A 88 26.10 37.64 -2.98
C LEU A 88 26.58 39.07 -2.68
N HIS A 89 27.63 39.21 -1.87
CA HIS A 89 28.25 40.51 -1.61
C HIS A 89 28.93 41.07 -2.87
N TRP A 90 29.60 40.23 -3.65
CA TRP A 90 30.16 40.64 -4.95
C TRP A 90 29.07 41.12 -5.92
N TYR A 91 27.96 40.39 -6.01
CA TYR A 91 26.82 40.81 -6.84
C TYR A 91 26.27 42.17 -6.38
N ALA A 92 26.08 42.36 -5.08
CA ALA A 92 25.62 43.63 -4.51
C ALA A 92 26.61 44.79 -4.77
N ASP A 93 27.91 44.54 -4.59
CA ASP A 93 29.00 45.49 -4.84
C ASP A 93 28.95 46.04 -6.28
N LYS A 94 28.82 45.15 -7.26
CA LYS A 94 28.79 45.52 -8.68
C LYS A 94 27.46 46.15 -9.09
N LYS A 95 26.33 45.62 -8.60
CA LYS A 95 25.00 46.14 -8.92
C LYS A 95 24.84 47.60 -8.47
N GLU A 96 25.44 47.96 -7.35
CA GLU A 96 25.28 49.27 -6.71
C GLU A 96 26.49 50.20 -6.87
N GLY A 97 27.54 49.76 -7.58
CA GLY A 97 28.72 50.57 -7.88
C GLY A 97 29.59 50.91 -6.66
N ILE A 98 29.61 50.05 -5.64
CA ILE A 98 30.32 50.28 -4.37
C ILE A 98 31.85 50.16 -4.55
N ASN A 99 32.31 49.18 -5.32
CA ASN A 99 33.72 48.86 -5.59
C ASN A 99 34.57 48.66 -4.32
N ASP A 100 34.09 47.80 -3.42
CA ASP A 100 34.74 47.47 -2.15
C ASP A 100 35.93 46.53 -2.31
N LYS A 101 37.13 47.08 -2.11
CA LYS A 101 38.41 46.35 -2.21
C LYS A 101 38.55 45.21 -1.17
N ARG A 102 37.76 45.21 -0.10
CA ARG A 102 37.81 44.17 0.95
C ARG A 102 37.39 42.79 0.43
N LEU A 103 36.61 42.72 -0.64
CA LEU A 103 36.21 41.44 -1.26
C LEU A 103 37.43 40.61 -1.74
N ALA A 104 38.56 41.27 -2.06
CA ALA A 104 39.81 40.62 -2.43
C ALA A 104 40.47 39.83 -1.28
N ARG A 105 39.99 39.98 -0.04
CA ARG A 105 40.48 39.26 1.15
C ARG A 105 39.90 37.85 1.28
N PHE A 106 39.09 37.38 0.33
CA PHE A 106 38.55 36.02 0.29
C PHE A 106 39.20 35.20 -0.84
N SER A 107 39.71 34.01 -0.54
CA SER A 107 40.50 33.23 -1.48
C SER A 107 40.39 31.71 -1.27
N TYR A 108 40.89 30.93 -2.24
CA TYR A 108 41.05 29.47 -2.16
C TYR A 108 42.54 29.13 -2.15
N ASN A 109 42.99 28.22 -1.28
CA ASN A 109 44.42 27.93 -1.13
C ASN A 109 45.02 27.20 -2.36
N THR A 110 44.55 25.98 -2.65
CA THR A 110 45.22 25.07 -3.61
C THR A 110 44.37 24.71 -4.83
N ARG A 111 43.24 25.38 -5.04
CA ARG A 111 42.45 25.27 -6.27
C ARG A 111 42.74 26.48 -7.14
N TYR A 112 43.79 26.38 -7.95
CA TYR A 112 44.31 27.48 -8.76
C TYR A 112 43.24 28.13 -9.64
N SER A 113 42.42 27.33 -10.32
CA SER A 113 41.23 27.75 -11.07
C SER A 113 40.28 28.64 -10.27
N ALA A 114 39.82 28.19 -9.10
CA ALA A 114 38.88 28.94 -8.26
C ALA A 114 39.53 30.20 -7.66
N ARG A 115 40.80 30.12 -7.25
CA ARG A 115 41.53 31.26 -6.71
C ARG A 115 41.70 32.36 -7.75
N ASP A 116 42.20 31.99 -8.92
CA ASP A 116 42.49 32.93 -10.00
C ASP A 116 41.19 33.49 -10.58
N PHE A 117 40.11 32.68 -10.61
CA PHE A 117 38.76 33.12 -10.94
C PHE A 117 38.26 34.22 -10.01
N LEU A 118 38.37 34.06 -8.69
CA LEU A 118 37.94 35.10 -7.73
C LEU A 118 38.74 36.40 -7.90
N ILE A 119 40.05 36.31 -8.13
CA ILE A 119 40.91 37.49 -8.37
C ILE A 119 40.44 38.27 -9.60
N LYS A 120 40.10 37.57 -10.69
CA LYS A 120 39.58 38.20 -11.89
C LYS A 120 38.17 38.74 -11.69
N LEU A 121 37.31 37.97 -11.03
CA LEU A 121 35.91 38.31 -10.78
C LEU A 121 35.76 39.60 -9.95
N VAL A 122 36.57 39.80 -8.91
CA VAL A 122 36.54 41.05 -8.10
C VAL A 122 36.75 42.30 -8.94
N ASN A 123 37.58 42.20 -9.98
CA ASN A 123 37.91 43.31 -10.88
C ASN A 123 37.00 43.39 -12.12
N TYR A 124 36.03 42.48 -12.25
CA TYR A 124 35.12 42.42 -13.37
C TYR A 124 33.93 43.36 -13.19
N GLU A 125 33.54 44.06 -14.26
CA GLU A 125 32.35 44.91 -14.33
C GLU A 125 31.34 44.30 -15.32
N PRO A 126 30.25 43.68 -14.83
CA PRO A 126 29.24 43.08 -15.69
C PRO A 126 28.36 44.15 -16.37
N THR A 127 27.86 43.82 -17.56
CA THR A 127 26.97 44.70 -18.34
C THR A 127 25.49 44.50 -18.03
N TRP A 128 25.16 43.39 -17.34
CA TRP A 128 23.80 43.02 -16.90
C TRP A 128 22.80 42.74 -18.01
N LYS A 129 23.26 42.50 -19.25
CA LYS A 129 22.40 42.29 -20.42
C LYS A 129 21.94 40.85 -20.56
N THR A 130 22.72 39.89 -20.07
CA THR A 130 22.41 38.46 -20.14
C THR A 130 22.60 37.79 -18.78
N HIS A 131 22.57 36.46 -18.73
CA HIS A 131 22.99 35.73 -17.54
C HIS A 131 24.45 36.03 -17.24
N LEU A 132 24.76 36.28 -15.96
CA LEU A 132 26.12 36.59 -15.52
C LEU A 132 27.12 35.50 -15.94
N SER A 133 26.71 34.23 -15.88
CA SER A 133 27.60 33.15 -16.29
C SER A 133 27.97 33.18 -17.77
N ASP A 134 27.08 33.66 -18.64
CA ASP A 134 27.35 33.79 -20.08
C ASP A 134 28.23 35.01 -20.37
N GLU A 135 28.01 36.14 -19.68
CA GLU A 135 28.89 37.31 -19.79
C GLU A 135 30.33 36.95 -19.36
N ILE A 136 30.47 36.35 -18.18
CA ILE A 136 31.77 35.97 -17.60
C ILE A 136 32.53 34.97 -18.48
N LYS A 137 31.84 33.98 -19.07
CA LYS A 137 32.48 32.99 -19.97
C LYS A 137 32.97 33.59 -21.28
N ASN A 138 32.37 34.69 -21.73
CA ASN A 138 32.73 35.36 -22.98
C ASN A 138 33.88 36.38 -22.79
N GLU A 139 34.37 36.57 -21.57
CA GLU A 139 35.48 37.47 -21.30
C GLU A 139 36.83 36.87 -21.71
N GLY A 140 37.70 37.72 -22.29
CA GLY A 140 39.03 37.29 -22.74
C GLY A 140 39.97 36.81 -21.62
N TRP A 141 39.64 37.09 -20.35
CA TRP A 141 40.40 36.61 -19.20
C TRP A 141 39.92 35.27 -18.65
N PHE A 142 38.80 34.71 -19.14
CA PHE A 142 38.20 33.47 -18.66
C PHE A 142 38.72 32.26 -19.48
N PRO A 143 39.61 31.41 -18.93
CA PRO A 143 40.07 30.20 -19.61
C PRO A 143 38.95 29.16 -19.75
N MET A 144 38.86 28.51 -20.91
CA MET A 144 37.84 27.49 -21.17
C MET A 144 37.87 26.33 -20.15
N GLU A 145 39.05 25.98 -19.66
CA GLU A 145 39.28 24.94 -18.64
C GLU A 145 38.55 25.21 -17.32
N TRP A 146 38.29 26.47 -16.98
CA TRP A 146 37.56 26.83 -15.77
C TRP A 146 36.09 26.38 -15.81
N SER A 147 35.51 26.20 -17.00
CA SER A 147 34.17 25.62 -17.15
C SER A 147 34.09 24.18 -16.65
N ASN A 148 35.22 23.47 -16.64
CA ASN A 148 35.34 22.09 -16.17
C ASN A 148 35.69 22.00 -14.68
N ASP A 149 36.07 23.11 -14.04
CA ASP A 149 36.33 23.14 -12.60
C ASP A 149 34.99 23.09 -11.83
N PRO A 150 34.78 22.08 -10.94
CA PRO A 150 33.52 21.94 -10.24
C PRO A 150 33.17 23.12 -9.31
N THR A 151 34.17 23.84 -8.78
CA THR A 151 33.96 25.02 -7.94
C THR A 151 33.59 26.23 -8.79
N VAL A 152 34.34 26.53 -9.85
CA VAL A 152 34.05 27.68 -10.73
C VAL A 152 32.69 27.51 -11.40
N ARG A 153 32.39 26.30 -11.90
CA ARG A 153 31.06 25.98 -12.45
C ARG A 153 29.95 26.20 -11.43
N GLY A 154 30.15 25.77 -10.19
CA GLY A 154 29.17 26.00 -9.12
C GLY A 154 28.99 27.48 -8.78
N MET A 155 30.07 28.27 -8.77
CA MET A 155 30.01 29.71 -8.55
C MET A 155 29.20 30.40 -9.65
N LEU A 156 29.44 30.05 -10.92
CA LEU A 156 28.70 30.58 -12.06
C LEU A 156 27.19 30.29 -11.96
N THR A 157 26.82 29.04 -11.65
CA THR A 157 25.41 28.68 -11.44
C THR A 157 24.79 29.45 -10.26
N MET A 158 25.53 29.63 -9.17
CA MET A 158 25.03 30.41 -8.03
C MET A 158 24.85 31.89 -8.38
N LEU A 159 25.75 32.48 -9.17
CA LEU A 159 25.65 33.87 -9.62
C LEU A 159 24.40 34.12 -10.45
N ASP A 160 24.04 33.22 -11.36
CA ASP A 160 22.81 33.34 -12.15
C ASP A 160 21.55 33.29 -11.27
N GLU A 161 21.55 32.44 -10.24
CA GLU A 161 20.43 32.30 -9.30
C GLU A 161 20.33 33.49 -8.34
N ILE A 162 21.47 34.06 -7.95
CA ILE A 162 21.53 35.31 -7.20
C ILE A 162 21.00 36.46 -8.07
N GLN A 163 21.45 36.59 -9.32
CA GLN A 163 20.95 37.60 -10.26
C GLN A 163 19.43 37.51 -10.39
N LYS A 164 18.90 36.30 -10.62
CA LYS A 164 17.47 36.06 -10.78
C LYS A 164 16.66 36.46 -9.54
N ARG A 165 17.17 36.21 -8.34
CA ARG A 165 16.39 36.34 -7.10
C ARG A 165 16.56 37.68 -6.39
N PHE A 166 17.68 38.37 -6.59
CA PHE A 166 18.00 39.63 -5.89
C PHE A 166 18.01 40.86 -6.84
N ALA A 167 17.57 40.69 -8.09
CA ALA A 167 17.44 41.78 -9.07
C ALA A 167 16.55 42.93 -8.58
N ASP A 168 15.44 42.64 -7.91
CA ASP A 168 14.44 43.65 -7.52
C ASP A 168 14.73 44.31 -6.16
N ILE A 169 15.78 43.90 -5.46
CA ILE A 169 16.13 44.46 -4.15
C ILE A 169 17.05 45.67 -4.34
N ASN A 170 16.54 46.86 -4.00
CA ASN A 170 17.36 48.08 -3.86
C ASN A 170 18.08 48.11 -2.50
N ASP A 171 19.25 48.74 -2.45
CA ASP A 171 20.07 48.89 -1.24
C ASP A 171 20.49 47.51 -0.65
N LEU A 172 20.78 46.57 -1.54
CA LEU A 172 21.18 45.22 -1.23
C LEU A 172 22.49 45.19 -0.43
N TRP A 173 23.47 46.04 -0.77
CA TRP A 173 24.74 46.08 -0.06
C TRP A 173 24.53 46.33 1.44
N ASN A 174 23.77 47.37 1.83
CA ASN A 174 23.53 47.68 3.24
C ASN A 174 22.59 46.68 3.90
N LYS A 175 21.57 46.17 3.19
CA LYS A 175 20.66 45.16 3.75
C LYS A 175 21.36 43.85 4.13
N LEU A 176 22.47 43.50 3.47
CA LEU A 176 23.27 42.32 3.83
C LEU A 176 23.88 42.40 5.24
N ASP A 177 23.95 43.58 5.87
CA ASP A 177 24.38 43.71 7.27
C ASP A 177 23.40 43.07 8.27
N LYS A 178 22.17 42.81 7.83
CA LYS A 178 21.17 42.06 8.60
C LYS A 178 21.37 40.53 8.55
N ILE A 179 22.31 40.05 7.73
CA ILE A 179 22.64 38.63 7.62
C ILE A 179 23.88 38.36 8.46
N ASN A 180 23.68 37.74 9.62
CA ASN A 180 24.75 37.44 10.56
C ASN A 180 24.85 35.93 10.80
N PHE A 181 25.95 35.49 11.41
CA PHE A 181 26.18 34.10 11.78
C PHE A 181 27.03 34.03 13.04
N TYR A 182 26.92 32.91 13.75
CA TYR A 182 27.79 32.65 14.89
C TYR A 182 29.19 32.29 14.41
N PHE A 183 30.20 33.04 14.80
CA PHE A 183 31.60 32.74 14.49
C PHE A 183 32.34 32.28 15.75
N ARG A 184 33.21 31.27 15.60
CA ARG A 184 34.05 30.80 16.70
C ARG A 184 35.41 30.33 16.22
N ASP A 185 36.46 30.83 16.89
CA ASP A 185 37.83 30.36 16.74
C ASP A 185 38.05 29.09 17.58
N ILE A 186 38.74 28.11 17.01
CA ILE A 186 38.97 26.80 17.61
C ILE A 186 40.17 26.82 18.58
N GLU A 187 41.10 27.77 18.49
CA GLU A 187 42.20 27.87 19.47
C GLU A 187 41.71 28.17 20.90
N GLU A 188 40.59 28.90 21.05
CA GLU A 188 39.97 29.16 22.35
C GLU A 188 39.38 27.92 23.04
N MET A 189 39.24 26.80 22.32
CA MET A 189 38.48 25.65 22.80
C MET A 189 39.31 24.59 23.55
N LYS A 190 40.66 24.64 23.55
CA LYS A 190 41.52 23.54 24.11
C LYS A 190 41.03 22.12 23.72
N LEU A 191 40.34 21.99 22.61
CA LEU A 191 39.69 20.75 22.17
C LEU A 191 40.52 20.22 21.00
N THR A 192 41.18 19.11 21.26
CA THR A 192 42.10 18.43 20.35
C THR A 192 41.41 17.93 19.08
N ASP A 193 42.23 17.67 18.07
CA ASP A 193 41.91 17.18 16.72
C ASP A 193 40.92 15.99 16.63
N ASP A 194 40.60 15.33 17.74
CA ASP A 194 39.69 14.19 17.85
C ASP A 194 38.23 14.48 17.45
N ILE A 195 37.73 15.70 17.64
CA ILE A 195 36.36 16.05 17.22
C ILE A 195 36.30 16.26 15.71
N TYR A 196 37.33 16.90 15.13
CA TYR A 196 37.46 17.06 13.69
C TYR A 196 37.64 15.71 12.99
N ILE A 197 38.44 14.82 13.58
CA ILE A 197 38.54 13.43 13.12
C ILE A 197 37.17 12.76 13.25
N LYS A 198 36.42 12.86 14.35
CA LYS A 198 35.10 12.20 14.45
C LYS A 198 34.02 12.79 13.53
N MET A 199 34.07 14.08 13.22
CA MET A 199 33.13 14.75 12.30
C MET A 199 33.48 14.59 10.81
N ASN A 200 34.76 14.37 10.45
CA ASN A 200 35.22 14.23 9.05
C ASN A 200 35.86 12.88 8.69
N SER A 201 36.14 11.98 9.63
CA SER A 201 36.92 10.73 9.42
C SER A 201 36.27 9.72 8.49
N ARG A 202 34.98 9.85 8.17
CA ARG A 202 34.34 8.94 7.21
C ARG A 202 34.41 9.40 5.76
N GLY A 203 34.87 10.63 5.47
CA GLY A 203 34.99 11.14 4.10
C GLY A 203 33.67 11.19 3.30
N LYS A 204 32.53 10.79 3.88
CA LYS A 204 31.20 10.73 3.26
C LYS A 204 30.32 11.89 3.78
N PRO A 205 29.41 12.46 2.96
CA PRO A 205 28.39 13.39 3.44
C PRO A 205 27.57 12.76 4.59
N LEU A 206 26.96 13.59 5.45
CA LEU A 206 25.90 13.12 6.35
C LEU A 206 24.82 12.45 5.50
N THR A 207 24.33 11.29 5.93
CA THR A 207 23.20 10.65 5.25
C THR A 207 21.93 11.44 5.54
N ASP A 208 20.92 11.30 4.69
CA ASP A 208 19.61 11.93 4.94
C ASP A 208 19.02 11.49 6.30
N PHE A 209 19.35 10.28 6.75
CA PHE A 209 19.00 9.78 8.08
C PHE A 209 19.69 10.53 9.22
N GLU A 210 20.98 10.88 9.10
CA GLU A 210 21.65 11.67 10.13
C GLU A 210 21.05 13.09 10.23
N HIS A 211 20.65 13.67 9.09
CA HIS A 211 19.90 14.92 9.08
C HIS A 211 18.52 14.77 9.73
N PHE A 212 17.79 13.71 9.41
CA PHE A 212 16.51 13.38 10.04
C PHE A 212 16.65 13.19 11.54
N LYS A 213 17.64 12.41 11.99
CA LYS A 213 17.92 12.14 13.40
C LYS A 213 18.21 13.43 14.16
N ALA A 214 19.01 14.33 13.59
CA ALA A 214 19.29 15.62 14.21
C ALA A 214 18.00 16.46 14.38
N GLU A 215 17.13 16.51 13.36
CA GLU A 215 15.87 17.24 13.46
C GLU A 215 14.87 16.56 14.42
N LEU A 216 14.78 15.23 14.44
CA LEU A 216 13.97 14.46 15.39
C LEU A 216 14.34 14.83 16.83
N LEU A 217 15.65 14.80 17.15
CA LEU A 217 16.13 15.14 18.49
C LEU A 217 15.89 16.61 18.84
N LYS A 218 16.04 17.51 17.87
CA LYS A 218 15.73 18.93 18.05
C LYS A 218 14.24 19.18 18.31
N VAL A 219 13.36 18.50 17.57
CA VAL A 219 11.90 18.57 17.77
C VAL A 219 11.55 18.07 19.17
N MET A 220 12.17 17.00 19.65
CA MET A 220 11.98 16.49 21.01
C MET A 220 12.48 17.45 22.10
N ARG A 221 13.56 18.22 21.84
CA ARG A 221 14.06 19.25 22.77
C ARG A 221 13.17 20.48 22.87
N SER A 222 12.40 20.78 21.83
CA SER A 222 11.64 22.03 21.75
C SER A 222 10.50 22.15 22.78
N GLU A 223 10.16 21.06 23.49
CA GLU A 223 9.27 21.07 24.65
C GLU A 223 10.03 21.28 25.96
N ASN A 224 9.71 22.34 26.71
CA ASN A 224 10.04 22.53 28.13
C ASN A 224 11.51 22.29 28.55
N ASP A 225 12.47 22.35 27.63
CA ASP A 225 13.86 21.99 27.90
C ASP A 225 14.04 20.49 28.29
N ASP A 226 13.21 19.59 27.73
CA ASP A 226 13.30 18.12 27.94
C ASP A 226 14.49 17.48 27.20
N GLU A 227 15.68 18.00 27.50
CA GLU A 227 16.97 17.47 27.08
C GLU A 227 17.14 16.01 27.51
N ALA A 228 16.47 15.59 28.59
CA ALA A 228 16.51 14.23 29.10
C ALA A 228 15.86 13.24 28.13
N THR A 229 14.67 13.53 27.60
CA THR A 229 14.00 12.68 26.60
C THR A 229 14.77 12.64 25.30
N ALA A 230 15.23 13.78 24.78
CA ALA A 230 16.03 13.81 23.56
C ALA A 230 17.33 13.00 23.71
N LYS A 231 18.04 13.14 24.84
CA LYS A 231 19.25 12.37 25.14
C LYS A 231 18.95 10.87 25.27
N ARG A 232 17.85 10.50 25.94
CA ARG A 232 17.42 9.10 26.10
C ARG A 232 17.13 8.46 24.74
N ILE A 233 16.30 9.09 23.92
CA ILE A 233 15.94 8.58 22.59
C ILE A 233 17.16 8.55 21.67
N GLY A 234 18.01 9.59 21.67
CA GLY A 234 19.26 9.60 20.91
C GLY A 234 20.16 8.41 21.25
N LEU A 235 20.32 8.09 22.54
CA LEU A 235 21.07 6.91 22.98
C LEU A 235 20.43 5.58 22.56
N LYS A 236 19.09 5.50 22.56
CA LYS A 236 18.36 4.31 22.08
C LYS A 236 18.53 4.10 20.58
N ILE A 237 18.43 5.16 19.78
CA ILE A 237 18.70 5.12 18.34
C ILE A 237 20.09 4.54 18.09
N ASP A 238 21.11 5.08 18.75
CA ASP A 238 22.52 4.71 18.53
C ASP A 238 22.91 3.32 19.03
N ARG A 239 22.11 2.71 19.90
CA ARG A 239 22.41 1.42 20.52
C ARG A 239 21.29 0.42 20.25
N GLU A 240 20.29 0.41 21.12
CA GLU A 240 19.27 -0.64 21.18
C GLU A 240 18.49 -0.79 19.87
N TRP A 241 18.10 0.34 19.26
CA TRP A 241 17.32 0.32 18.02
C TRP A 241 18.20 0.01 16.80
N THR A 242 19.46 0.47 16.77
CA THR A 242 20.40 0.06 15.71
C THR A 242 20.68 -1.45 15.79
N ASP A 243 20.91 -1.99 16.99
CA ASP A 243 21.12 -3.43 17.22
C ASP A 243 19.89 -4.27 16.84
N LEU A 244 18.68 -3.75 17.11
CA LEU A 244 17.42 -4.35 16.69
C LEU A 244 17.32 -4.44 15.17
N LEU A 245 17.63 -3.34 14.48
CA LEU A 245 17.49 -3.21 13.03
C LEU A 245 18.63 -3.89 12.25
N TRP A 246 19.77 -4.16 12.88
CA TRP A 246 20.99 -4.65 12.22
C TRP A 246 20.79 -5.94 11.41
N ILE A 247 19.91 -6.83 11.87
CA ILE A 247 19.59 -8.07 11.14
C ILE A 247 18.80 -7.82 9.83
N TYR A 248 18.19 -6.65 9.70
CA TYR A 248 17.42 -6.19 8.55
C TYR A 248 18.15 -5.10 7.74
N ARG A 249 19.45 -4.89 8.00
CA ARG A 249 20.26 -3.91 7.27
C ARG A 249 20.25 -4.17 5.77
N ASP A 250 20.40 -3.11 4.99
CA ASP A 250 20.45 -3.19 3.54
C ASP A 250 21.78 -3.77 3.02
N GLU A 251 21.89 -3.84 1.69
CA GLU A 251 23.09 -4.33 1.00
C GLU A 251 24.36 -3.50 1.30
N TYR A 252 24.21 -2.26 1.77
CA TYR A 252 25.29 -1.37 2.16
C TYR A 252 25.61 -1.44 3.67
N ASN A 253 24.98 -2.36 4.40
CA ASN A 253 25.02 -2.49 5.86
C ASN A 253 24.53 -1.23 6.59
N LEU A 254 23.51 -0.57 6.05
CA LEU A 254 22.82 0.55 6.69
C LEU A 254 21.43 0.11 7.19
N VAL A 255 20.97 0.74 8.26
CA VAL A 255 19.63 0.49 8.85
C VAL A 255 18.66 1.65 8.63
N ASP A 256 19.15 2.73 8.01
CA ASP A 256 18.51 4.02 7.79
C ASP A 256 17.11 3.87 7.15
N SER A 257 17.02 3.13 6.04
CA SER A 257 15.76 2.93 5.32
C SER A 257 14.73 2.16 6.15
N GLY A 258 15.16 1.12 6.86
CA GLY A 258 14.32 0.36 7.78
C GLY A 258 13.77 1.23 8.91
N PHE A 259 14.63 2.06 9.50
CA PHE A 259 14.22 3.00 10.53
C PHE A 259 13.14 3.97 10.01
N LEU A 260 13.40 4.63 8.88
CA LEU A 260 12.48 5.61 8.31
C LEU A 260 11.15 4.97 7.89
N ASN A 261 11.17 3.74 7.34
CA ASN A 261 9.95 3.03 7.01
C ASN A 261 9.09 2.72 8.25
N PHE A 262 9.72 2.31 9.36
CA PHE A 262 8.99 2.11 10.62
C PHE A 262 8.46 3.43 11.16
N PHE A 263 9.27 4.50 11.17
CA PHE A 263 8.85 5.85 11.56
C PHE A 263 7.63 6.33 10.75
N ARG A 264 7.63 6.16 9.42
CA ARG A 264 6.50 6.51 8.55
C ARG A 264 5.25 5.70 8.88
N MET A 265 5.39 4.40 9.15
CA MET A 265 4.25 3.56 9.54
C MET A 265 3.65 3.97 10.90
N ILE A 266 4.50 4.26 11.89
CA ILE A 266 4.04 4.80 13.19
C ILE A 266 3.37 6.16 13.00
N SER A 267 3.94 7.03 12.17
CA SER A 267 3.36 8.34 11.85
C SER A 267 1.98 8.19 11.19
N LEU A 268 1.80 7.21 10.31
CA LEU A 268 0.50 6.91 9.69
C LEU A 268 -0.54 6.43 10.73
N ILE A 269 -0.13 5.62 11.71
CA ILE A 269 -1.01 5.27 12.86
C ILE A 269 -1.44 6.54 13.61
N LEU A 270 -0.50 7.46 13.88
CA LEU A 270 -0.78 8.71 14.58
C LEU A 270 -1.71 9.65 13.79
N VAL A 271 -1.58 9.68 12.46
CA VAL A 271 -2.49 10.41 11.56
C VAL A 271 -3.93 9.90 11.76
N TYR A 272 -4.14 8.59 11.66
CA TYR A 272 -5.48 8.00 11.82
C TYR A 272 -6.03 8.11 13.25
N LYS A 273 -5.18 7.98 14.27
CA LYS A 273 -5.58 8.23 15.67
C LYS A 273 -6.03 9.68 15.91
N SER A 274 -5.54 10.61 15.09
CA SER A 274 -5.92 12.02 15.09
C SER A 274 -7.13 12.33 14.20
N ASP A 275 -7.88 11.32 13.74
CA ASP A 275 -9.02 11.41 12.81
C ASP A 275 -8.71 12.15 11.50
N ARG A 276 -7.48 12.01 10.99
CA ARG A 276 -7.05 12.60 9.71
C ARG A 276 -6.81 11.54 8.64
N SER A 277 -6.82 11.97 7.38
CA SER A 277 -6.48 11.13 6.22
C SER A 277 -4.97 11.11 5.97
N SER A 278 -4.43 10.00 5.46
CA SER A 278 -3.04 9.97 4.98
C SER A 278 -2.82 10.92 3.82
N SER A 279 -3.85 11.21 3.02
CA SER A 279 -3.75 12.13 1.87
C SER A 279 -3.45 13.59 2.25
N GLU A 280 -3.65 13.95 3.53
CA GLU A 280 -3.29 15.27 4.05
C GLU A 280 -1.78 15.39 4.35
N PHE A 281 -1.02 14.31 4.22
CA PHE A 281 0.40 14.22 4.56
C PHE A 281 1.20 13.67 3.38
N ASP A 282 2.40 14.21 3.21
CA ASP A 282 3.39 13.59 2.35
C ASP A 282 4.19 12.59 3.18
N LEU A 283 3.97 11.29 2.96
CA LEU A 283 4.64 10.21 3.68
C LEU A 283 6.12 10.06 3.30
N GLU A 284 6.57 10.69 2.22
CA GLU A 284 7.98 10.71 1.82
C GLU A 284 8.73 11.91 2.41
N ASP A 285 8.03 12.94 2.88
CA ASP A 285 8.62 14.09 3.57
C ASP A 285 8.67 13.85 5.09
N ASP A 286 9.71 13.12 5.52
CA ASP A 286 9.94 12.79 6.92
C ASP A 286 10.01 14.02 7.84
N PHE A 287 10.56 15.14 7.35
CA PHE A 287 10.67 16.39 8.12
C PHE A 287 9.31 17.04 8.34
N SER A 288 8.44 17.02 7.33
CA SER A 288 7.05 17.47 7.45
C SER A 288 6.27 16.63 8.46
N LEU A 289 6.48 15.31 8.47
CA LEU A 289 5.87 14.42 9.47
C LEU A 289 6.36 14.76 10.89
N LEU A 290 7.66 15.00 11.08
CA LEU A 290 8.20 15.44 12.37
C LEU A 290 7.55 16.73 12.87
N GLU A 291 7.48 17.75 12.00
CA GLU A 291 6.93 19.05 12.37
C GLU A 291 5.42 18.96 12.69
N ARG A 292 4.65 18.18 11.93
CA ARG A 292 3.18 18.15 12.07
C ARG A 292 2.67 17.16 13.12
N LEU A 293 3.42 16.10 13.42
CA LEU A 293 2.99 15.01 14.31
C LEU A 293 3.77 14.92 15.62
N TYR A 294 5.02 15.38 15.68
CA TYR A 294 5.87 15.19 16.86
C TYR A 294 6.20 16.49 17.60
N LYS A 295 6.29 17.62 16.87
CA LYS A 295 6.52 18.93 17.47
C LYS A 295 5.38 19.32 18.40
N ASN A 296 5.72 19.59 19.66
CA ASN A 296 4.76 19.92 20.73
C ASN A 296 3.70 18.83 20.95
N GLN A 297 4.05 17.55 20.72
CA GLN A 297 3.15 16.40 20.86
C GLN A 297 3.83 15.29 21.67
N PRO A 298 3.91 15.41 23.01
CA PRO A 298 4.72 14.51 23.86
C PRO A 298 4.18 13.08 23.85
N LYS A 299 2.86 12.92 23.75
CA LYS A 299 2.21 11.61 23.66
C LYS A 299 2.61 10.84 22.41
N ASN A 300 2.84 11.54 21.29
CA ASN A 300 3.24 10.94 20.03
C ASN A 300 4.71 10.48 20.08
N VAL A 301 5.56 11.28 20.73
CA VAL A 301 6.96 10.89 21.04
C VAL A 301 7.01 9.64 21.91
N VAL A 302 6.21 9.59 22.99
CA VAL A 302 6.14 8.40 23.86
C VAL A 302 5.65 7.17 23.11
N PHE A 303 4.59 7.29 22.30
CA PHE A 303 4.09 6.18 21.49
C PHE A 303 5.13 5.66 20.50
N PHE A 304 5.89 6.56 19.85
CA PHE A 304 6.98 6.21 18.95
C PHE A 304 8.12 5.49 19.66
N GLU A 305 8.57 6.00 20.80
CA GLU A 305 9.59 5.33 21.62
C GLU A 305 9.14 3.93 22.04
N GLN A 306 7.92 3.82 22.58
CA GLN A 306 7.34 2.53 23.02
C GLN A 306 7.20 1.54 21.86
N SER A 307 6.91 2.00 20.64
CA SER A 307 6.74 1.13 19.48
C SER A 307 8.03 0.40 19.11
N PHE A 308 9.18 1.08 19.18
CA PHE A 308 10.49 0.43 19.02
C PHE A 308 10.83 -0.47 20.21
N ASP A 309 10.60 0.02 21.43
CA ASP A 309 10.93 -0.73 22.65
C ASP A 309 10.16 -2.06 22.74
N CYS A 310 8.92 -2.11 22.24
CA CYS A 310 8.17 -3.36 22.13
C CYS A 310 8.93 -4.43 21.32
N MET A 311 9.55 -4.03 20.20
CA MET A 311 10.32 -4.94 19.34
C MET A 311 11.67 -5.31 19.97
N VAL A 312 12.34 -4.36 20.62
CA VAL A 312 13.56 -4.61 21.42
C VAL A 312 13.28 -5.64 22.51
N ASN A 313 12.15 -5.51 23.22
CA ASN A 313 11.77 -6.43 24.29
C ASN A 313 11.58 -7.87 23.79
N ILE A 314 10.97 -8.05 22.61
CA ILE A 314 10.87 -9.36 21.95
C ILE A 314 12.27 -9.92 21.66
N GLN A 315 13.14 -9.11 21.06
CA GLN A 315 14.50 -9.51 20.70
C GLN A 315 15.31 -9.94 21.94
N ASN A 316 15.19 -9.18 23.04
CA ASN A 316 15.92 -9.43 24.28
C ASN A 316 15.40 -10.63 25.08
N LYS A 317 14.08 -10.88 25.10
CA LYS A 317 13.51 -12.06 25.76
C LYS A 317 14.09 -13.37 25.20
N ALA A 318 14.22 -13.47 23.88
CA ALA A 318 14.74 -14.68 23.23
C ALA A 318 16.25 -14.88 23.45
N ARG A 319 17.06 -13.80 23.47
CA ARG A 319 18.51 -13.87 23.73
C ARG A 319 18.83 -14.43 25.12
N ARG A 320 17.98 -14.18 26.12
CA ARG A 320 18.13 -14.72 27.48
C ARG A 320 17.89 -16.24 27.58
N SER A 321 17.25 -16.84 26.58
CA SER A 321 16.93 -18.28 26.54
C SER A 321 18.07 -19.16 25.96
N ASN A 322 19.25 -18.60 25.66
CA ASN A 322 20.46 -19.31 25.19
C ASN A 322 20.26 -20.25 23.97
N SER A 323 19.24 -19.99 23.16
CA SER A 323 18.97 -20.76 21.95
C SER A 323 19.63 -20.09 20.74
N LEU A 324 20.19 -20.90 19.82
CA LEU A 324 20.78 -20.50 18.52
C LEU A 324 19.69 -19.97 17.54
N ILE A 325 18.87 -19.04 18.01
CA ILE A 325 17.67 -18.57 17.33
C ILE A 325 18.05 -17.70 16.12
N LEU A 326 17.57 -18.11 14.95
CA LEU A 326 17.85 -17.50 13.65
C LEU A 326 17.26 -16.07 13.51
N ASN A 327 16.20 -15.73 14.26
CA ASN A 327 15.68 -14.37 14.46
C ASN A 327 14.50 -14.40 15.48
N PRO A 328 14.63 -13.81 16.69
CA PRO A 328 13.56 -13.82 17.69
C PRO A 328 12.21 -13.26 17.24
N ILE A 329 12.23 -12.25 16.36
CA ILE A 329 11.03 -11.54 15.91
C ILE A 329 10.26 -12.42 14.93
N ASP A 330 10.95 -13.15 14.06
CA ASP A 330 10.31 -14.13 13.17
C ASP A 330 9.57 -15.20 13.99
N ILE A 331 10.21 -15.75 15.03
CA ILE A 331 9.58 -16.74 15.91
C ILE A 331 8.35 -16.16 16.60
N PHE A 332 8.45 -14.92 17.11
CA PHE A 332 7.33 -14.27 17.77
C PHE A 332 6.11 -14.20 16.85
N PHE A 333 6.22 -13.62 15.65
CA PHE A 333 5.06 -13.51 14.75
C PHE A 333 4.58 -14.87 14.25
N ASN A 334 5.50 -15.78 13.91
CA ASN A 334 5.16 -17.15 13.49
C ASN A 334 4.48 -17.97 14.60
N SER A 335 4.56 -17.55 15.86
CA SER A 335 3.82 -18.20 16.93
C SER A 335 2.33 -17.84 16.92
N TYR A 336 1.91 -16.72 16.30
CA TYR A 336 0.52 -16.27 16.23
C TYR A 336 -0.10 -16.46 14.83
N LEU A 337 0.73 -16.44 13.79
CA LEU A 337 0.29 -16.32 12.40
C LEU A 337 0.73 -17.54 11.59
N SER A 338 -0.14 -18.04 10.73
CA SER A 338 0.19 -19.03 9.71
C SER A 338 -0.12 -18.48 8.31
N LYS A 339 0.49 -19.11 7.29
CA LYS A 339 0.27 -18.75 5.88
C LYS A 339 -0.47 -19.89 5.19
N ASP A 340 -1.56 -19.57 4.50
CA ASP A 340 -2.31 -20.46 3.61
C ASP A 340 -2.99 -21.71 4.23
N TYR A 341 -2.58 -22.18 5.42
CA TYR A 341 -3.16 -23.36 6.07
C TYR A 341 -3.35 -23.19 7.58
N HIS A 342 -4.33 -23.93 8.12
CA HIS A 342 -4.63 -23.95 9.54
C HIS A 342 -3.46 -24.53 10.36
N GLU A 343 -3.09 -23.83 11.42
CA GLU A 343 -2.17 -24.32 12.44
C GLU A 343 -2.81 -24.08 13.81
N HIS A 344 -2.63 -25.04 14.73
CA HIS A 344 -3.18 -24.95 16.07
C HIS A 344 -2.72 -23.66 16.78
N GLU A 345 -3.65 -22.97 17.44
CA GLU A 345 -3.45 -21.69 18.16
C GLU A 345 -2.97 -20.49 17.34
N LYS A 346 -2.79 -20.63 16.02
CA LYS A 346 -2.47 -19.54 15.10
C LYS A 346 -3.71 -19.08 14.37
N VAL A 347 -3.61 -17.97 13.63
CA VAL A 347 -4.62 -17.55 12.66
C VAL A 347 -3.99 -17.41 11.28
N VAL A 348 -4.68 -17.90 10.25
CA VAL A 348 -4.24 -17.73 8.86
C VAL A 348 -4.36 -16.25 8.49
N VAL A 349 -3.27 -15.63 8.04
CA VAL A 349 -3.29 -14.21 7.66
C VAL A 349 -4.15 -13.94 6.42
N SER A 350 -4.56 -12.69 6.24
CA SER A 350 -5.22 -12.25 5.00
C SER A 350 -4.24 -12.30 3.82
N GLN A 351 -4.74 -12.59 2.61
CA GLN A 351 -3.92 -12.68 1.39
C GLN A 351 -3.16 -11.38 1.06
N GLN A 352 -3.59 -10.25 1.62
CA GLN A 352 -2.92 -8.95 1.51
C GLN A 352 -1.57 -8.89 2.24
N ILE A 353 -1.34 -9.75 3.23
CA ILE A 353 -0.13 -9.84 4.04
C ILE A 353 0.76 -10.94 3.45
N THR A 354 1.92 -10.54 2.93
CA THR A 354 2.80 -11.44 2.14
C THR A 354 3.94 -12.05 2.95
N ASP A 355 4.22 -11.53 4.15
CA ASP A 355 5.26 -11.99 5.07
C ASP A 355 4.63 -12.06 6.48
N LEU A 356 4.87 -13.16 7.19
CA LEU A 356 4.34 -13.35 8.55
C LEU A 356 5.05 -12.45 9.56
N ASN A 357 6.32 -12.10 9.33
CA ASN A 357 7.00 -11.10 10.14
C ASN A 357 6.53 -9.70 9.73
N ILE A 358 5.50 -9.22 10.43
CA ILE A 358 4.90 -7.91 10.21
C ILE A 358 5.94 -6.79 10.34
N PHE A 359 6.85 -6.88 11.31
CA PHE A 359 7.90 -5.89 11.50
C PHE A 359 8.85 -5.84 10.29
N LYS A 360 9.33 -6.97 9.79
CA LYS A 360 10.16 -7.06 8.58
C LYS A 360 9.43 -6.53 7.35
N GLY A 361 8.14 -6.84 7.19
CA GLY A 361 7.32 -6.30 6.10
C GLY A 361 7.28 -4.76 6.11
N VAL A 362 7.28 -4.16 7.29
CA VAL A 362 7.38 -2.70 7.46
C VAL A 362 8.78 -2.18 7.18
N LEU A 363 9.82 -2.78 7.77
CA LEU A 363 11.21 -2.33 7.60
C LEU A 363 11.67 -2.35 6.14
N THR A 364 11.29 -3.38 5.39
CA THR A 364 11.61 -3.49 3.94
C THR A 364 10.81 -2.51 3.07
N GLY A 365 9.85 -1.79 3.64
CA GLY A 365 8.96 -0.87 2.94
C GLY A 365 7.91 -1.58 2.08
N ALA A 366 7.78 -2.91 2.15
CA ALA A 366 6.73 -3.64 1.43
C ALA A 366 5.33 -3.22 1.92
N ALA A 367 5.19 -3.05 3.24
CA ALA A 367 3.95 -2.63 3.87
C ALA A 367 3.50 -1.22 3.46
N LEU A 368 4.44 -0.29 3.20
CA LEU A 368 4.10 1.07 2.78
C LEU A 368 3.68 1.15 1.30
N ARG A 369 4.16 0.21 0.47
CA ARG A 369 3.93 0.20 -0.98
C ARG A 369 2.63 -0.49 -1.39
N LYS A 370 2.19 -1.51 -0.66
CA LYS A 370 1.01 -2.32 -1.03
C LYS A 370 0.22 -2.74 0.20
N ASN A 371 -1.10 -2.59 0.12
CA ASN A 371 -2.06 -2.96 1.17
C ASN A 371 -1.75 -2.30 2.53
N THR A 372 -1.29 -1.05 2.52
CA THR A 372 -0.77 -0.33 3.69
C THR A 372 -1.72 -0.36 4.89
N THR A 373 -3.02 -0.19 4.67
CA THR A 373 -4.04 -0.22 5.72
C THR A 373 -4.12 -1.58 6.45
N TYR A 374 -3.94 -2.70 5.74
CA TYR A 374 -3.94 -4.04 6.34
C TYR A 374 -2.69 -4.27 7.20
N TRP A 375 -1.51 -3.93 6.67
CA TRP A 375 -0.26 -4.04 7.42
C TRP A 375 -0.26 -3.16 8.66
N LEU A 376 -0.81 -1.95 8.54
CA LEU A 376 -0.94 -1.01 9.63
C LEU A 376 -1.84 -1.56 10.74
N ILE A 377 -3.03 -2.09 10.41
CA ILE A 377 -3.93 -2.69 11.41
C ILE A 377 -3.27 -3.89 12.08
N MET A 378 -2.58 -4.75 11.33
CA MET A 378 -1.85 -5.89 11.89
C MET A 378 -0.75 -5.44 12.85
N LEU A 379 0.14 -4.54 12.41
CA LEU A 379 1.20 -3.99 13.25
C LEU A 379 0.61 -3.36 14.51
N TYR A 380 -0.43 -2.54 14.34
CA TYR A 380 -1.05 -1.82 15.44
C TYR A 380 -1.68 -2.76 16.47
N SER A 381 -2.31 -3.85 16.03
CA SER A 381 -2.86 -4.89 16.92
C SER A 381 -1.79 -5.50 17.82
N PHE A 382 -0.61 -5.81 17.25
CA PHE A 382 0.53 -6.32 18.03
C PHE A 382 1.12 -5.25 18.95
N LEU A 383 1.23 -3.99 18.51
CA LEU A 383 1.72 -2.90 19.35
C LEU A 383 0.83 -2.68 20.59
N ILE A 384 -0.50 -2.64 20.41
CA ILE A 384 -1.43 -2.50 21.54
C ILE A 384 -1.24 -3.64 22.55
N TYR A 385 -1.13 -4.87 22.07
CA TYR A 385 -0.89 -6.03 22.92
C TYR A 385 0.45 -5.94 23.66
N LEU A 386 1.54 -5.64 22.95
CA LEU A 386 2.88 -5.58 23.53
C LEU A 386 3.01 -4.45 24.57
N MET A 387 2.35 -3.31 24.34
CA MET A 387 2.28 -2.20 25.31
C MET A 387 1.42 -2.53 26.54
N ASN A 388 0.61 -3.59 26.49
CA ASN A 388 -0.27 -4.06 27.57
C ASN A 388 -0.01 -5.52 27.93
N TYR A 389 1.21 -6.01 27.70
CA TYR A 389 1.56 -7.43 27.84
C TYR A 389 1.27 -7.99 29.24
N ASP A 390 1.41 -7.18 30.29
CA ASP A 390 1.14 -7.60 31.67
C ASP A 390 -0.36 -7.64 32.01
N LYS A 391 -1.21 -7.01 31.19
CA LYS A 391 -2.66 -6.90 31.42
C LYS A 391 -3.47 -7.88 30.58
N ILE A 392 -2.94 -8.30 29.43
CA ILE A 392 -3.64 -9.16 28.47
C ILE A 392 -2.94 -10.51 28.43
N LYS A 393 -3.67 -11.58 28.77
CA LYS A 393 -3.12 -12.93 28.66
C LYS A 393 -2.89 -13.29 27.19
N GLU A 394 -1.82 -14.05 26.93
CA GLU A 394 -1.46 -14.45 25.57
C GLU A 394 -2.60 -15.18 24.84
N MET A 395 -3.31 -16.08 25.52
CA MET A 395 -4.46 -16.79 24.94
C MET A 395 -5.62 -15.85 24.58
N ASP A 396 -5.86 -14.82 25.40
CA ASP A 396 -6.89 -13.81 25.10
C ASP A 396 -6.47 -13.00 23.88
N PHE A 397 -5.19 -12.63 23.77
CA PHE A 397 -4.68 -11.93 22.59
C PHE A 397 -4.78 -12.78 21.33
N ARG A 398 -4.43 -14.08 21.37
CA ARG A 398 -4.61 -15.00 20.23
C ARG A 398 -6.04 -14.98 19.71
N ARG A 399 -7.01 -15.05 20.63
CA ARG A 399 -8.44 -15.00 20.27
C ARG A 399 -8.84 -13.65 19.67
N ARG A 400 -8.41 -12.54 20.29
CA ARG A 400 -8.72 -11.17 19.83
C ARG A 400 -8.07 -10.85 18.49
N LEU A 401 -6.84 -11.30 18.26
CA LEU A 401 -6.14 -11.17 16.98
C LEU A 401 -6.87 -11.93 15.87
N ARG A 402 -7.36 -13.15 16.15
CA ARG A 402 -8.16 -13.92 15.20
C ARG A 402 -9.42 -13.16 14.75
N VAL A 403 -10.12 -12.51 15.68
CA VAL A 403 -11.26 -11.64 15.36
C VAL A 403 -10.84 -10.50 14.43
N VAL A 404 -9.76 -9.79 14.75
CA VAL A 404 -9.25 -8.69 13.90
C VAL A 404 -8.89 -9.20 12.49
N VAL A 405 -8.22 -10.34 12.38
CA VAL A 405 -7.84 -10.93 11.09
C VAL A 405 -9.08 -11.34 10.28
N ASN A 406 -10.10 -11.93 10.91
CA ASN A 406 -11.35 -12.29 10.23
C ASN A 406 -12.11 -11.03 9.76
N LEU A 407 -12.10 -9.96 10.56
CA LEU A 407 -12.65 -8.66 10.15
C LEU A 407 -11.90 -8.08 8.93
N LEU A 408 -10.56 -8.15 8.93
CA LEU A 408 -9.75 -7.70 7.78
C LEU A 408 -10.08 -8.48 6.50
N LYS A 409 -10.18 -9.81 6.58
CA LYS A 409 -10.48 -10.67 5.41
C LYS A 409 -11.83 -10.31 4.76
N ASN A 410 -12.82 -9.95 5.58
CA ASN A 410 -14.22 -9.76 5.17
C ASN A 410 -14.68 -8.28 5.10
N SER A 411 -13.77 -7.32 5.29
CA SER A 411 -14.08 -5.89 5.25
C SER A 411 -13.28 -5.15 4.17
N ARG A 412 -13.17 -5.76 2.98
CA ARG A 412 -12.27 -5.27 1.92
C ARG A 412 -12.63 -3.88 1.40
N ASN A 413 -13.91 -3.53 1.42
CA ASN A 413 -14.39 -2.22 0.96
C ASN A 413 -14.40 -1.18 2.09
N GLU A 414 -14.22 -1.63 3.33
CA GLU A 414 -14.31 -0.81 4.53
C GLU A 414 -12.95 -0.48 5.14
N VAL A 415 -11.90 -1.24 4.84
CA VAL A 415 -10.52 -0.97 5.27
C VAL A 415 -9.84 -0.05 4.25
N VAL A 416 -10.33 1.18 4.17
CA VAL A 416 -9.96 2.17 3.14
C VAL A 416 -9.70 3.56 3.72
N ASP A 417 -8.75 4.25 3.11
CA ASP A 417 -8.47 5.67 3.33
C ASP A 417 -8.77 6.45 2.04
N THR A 418 -10.05 6.75 1.84
CA THR A 418 -10.54 7.43 0.64
C THR A 418 -11.43 8.61 1.05
N PRO A 419 -10.86 9.70 1.59
CA PRO A 419 -11.64 10.82 2.13
C PRO A 419 -12.59 11.45 1.10
N ASN A 420 -12.23 11.42 -0.18
CA ASN A 420 -13.03 11.96 -1.28
C ASN A 420 -13.90 10.91 -2.01
N GLY A 421 -13.88 9.66 -1.58
CA GLY A 421 -14.68 8.57 -2.16
C GLY A 421 -15.97 8.33 -1.38
N ASP A 422 -16.93 7.62 -1.99
CA ASP A 422 -18.23 7.31 -1.38
C ASP A 422 -18.11 6.56 -0.03
N ALA A 423 -17.03 5.81 0.17
CA ALA A 423 -16.77 5.07 1.40
C ALA A 423 -16.19 5.93 2.54
N GLY A 424 -15.66 7.12 2.23
CA GLY A 424 -14.94 7.99 3.16
C GLY A 424 -13.60 7.43 3.64
N ASN A 425 -13.00 8.09 4.64
CA ASN A 425 -11.88 7.56 5.41
C ASN A 425 -12.43 6.82 6.65
N ARG A 426 -12.33 5.49 6.67
CA ARG A 426 -12.81 4.66 7.78
C ARG A 426 -11.70 4.23 8.74
N MET A 427 -10.44 4.45 8.37
CA MET A 427 -9.27 4.03 9.14
C MET A 427 -9.30 4.53 10.60
N PRO A 428 -9.65 5.79 10.92
CA PRO A 428 -9.77 6.24 12.31
C PRO A 428 -10.73 5.38 13.13
N ALA A 429 -11.90 5.04 12.56
CA ALA A 429 -12.90 4.22 13.24
C ALA A 429 -12.48 2.75 13.30
N ASN A 430 -11.81 2.23 12.25
CA ASN A 430 -11.22 0.88 12.28
C ASN A 430 -10.19 0.74 13.39
N LEU A 431 -9.29 1.72 13.57
CA LEU A 431 -8.27 1.66 14.63
C LEU A 431 -8.88 1.72 16.03
N ARG A 432 -9.90 2.56 16.26
CA ARG A 432 -10.63 2.58 17.55
C ARG A 432 -11.32 1.24 17.83
N GLN A 433 -11.91 0.61 16.81
CA GLN A 433 -12.51 -0.71 16.95
C GLN A 433 -11.45 -1.78 17.28
N VAL A 434 -10.29 -1.73 16.62
CA VAL A 434 -9.14 -2.63 16.90
C VAL A 434 -8.64 -2.42 18.34
N GLU A 435 -8.50 -1.18 18.80
CA GLU A 435 -8.16 -0.87 20.19
C GLU A 435 -9.16 -1.51 21.17
N ASN A 436 -10.46 -1.35 20.92
CA ASN A 436 -11.48 -1.96 21.76
C ASN A 436 -11.36 -3.49 21.77
N ILE A 437 -11.28 -4.13 20.60
CA ILE A 437 -11.17 -5.59 20.50
C ILE A 437 -9.93 -6.11 21.22
N ILE A 438 -8.76 -5.49 21.01
CA ILE A 438 -7.51 -5.96 21.61
C ILE A 438 -7.48 -5.70 23.12
N LEU A 439 -8.02 -4.58 23.62
CA LEU A 439 -7.97 -4.23 25.04
C LEU A 439 -9.08 -4.88 25.86
N SER A 440 -10.34 -4.79 25.44
CA SER A 440 -11.50 -5.31 26.19
C SER A 440 -11.87 -6.75 25.80
N GLY A 441 -11.56 -7.17 24.57
CA GLY A 441 -12.03 -8.44 24.03
C GLY A 441 -13.45 -8.39 23.45
N GLU A 442 -14.01 -7.19 23.31
CA GLU A 442 -15.37 -6.96 22.82
C GLU A 442 -15.38 -6.18 21.50
N ILE A 443 -16.40 -6.45 20.68
CA ILE A 443 -16.63 -5.74 19.43
C ILE A 443 -17.71 -4.69 19.71
N ALA A 444 -17.31 -3.43 19.84
CA ALA A 444 -18.25 -2.32 20.06
C ALA A 444 -19.31 -2.26 18.95
N ASP A 445 -20.53 -1.88 19.31
CA ASP A 445 -21.65 -1.73 18.37
C ASP A 445 -21.52 -0.49 17.49
N SER A 446 -20.93 0.56 18.05
CA SER A 446 -20.68 1.82 17.37
C SER A 446 -19.37 2.44 17.83
N ILE A 447 -18.71 3.15 16.92
CA ILE A 447 -17.53 3.94 17.22
C ILE A 447 -17.90 5.42 17.13
N MET A 448 -17.77 6.13 18.24
CA MET A 448 -18.00 7.57 18.31
C MET A 448 -16.69 8.32 18.08
N ILE A 449 -16.69 9.28 17.16
CA ILE A 449 -15.61 10.25 16.95
C ILE A 449 -16.24 11.64 16.85
N ASP A 450 -15.83 12.58 17.69
CA ASP A 450 -16.34 13.95 17.73
C ASP A 450 -17.88 14.08 17.80
N ASN A 451 -18.50 13.15 18.53
CA ASN A 451 -19.95 12.96 18.71
C ASN A 451 -20.71 12.35 17.52
N ASP A 452 -20.00 11.96 16.45
CA ASP A 452 -20.59 11.27 15.31
C ASP A 452 -20.34 9.75 15.36
N VAL A 453 -21.36 8.98 15.02
CA VAL A 453 -21.22 7.53 14.79
C VAL A 453 -20.50 7.31 13.47
N ARG A 454 -19.29 6.75 13.54
CA ARG A 454 -18.45 6.48 12.36
C ARG A 454 -18.58 5.02 11.93
N GLN A 455 -18.76 4.82 10.63
CA GLN A 455 -18.70 3.49 10.04
C GLN A 455 -17.26 2.96 10.10
N ASN A 456 -17.11 1.69 10.48
CA ASN A 456 -15.82 1.00 10.51
C ASN A 456 -15.87 -0.25 9.59
N PHE A 457 -15.57 -1.45 10.11
CA PHE A 457 -15.62 -2.73 9.42
C PHE A 457 -17.03 -3.10 8.94
N ASN A 458 -17.11 -4.19 8.18
CA ASN A 458 -18.38 -4.71 7.68
C ASN A 458 -19.32 -5.09 8.83
N VAL A 459 -20.52 -4.53 8.83
CA VAL A 459 -21.50 -4.71 9.92
C VAL A 459 -21.96 -6.16 10.06
N ILE A 460 -22.13 -6.88 8.94
CA ILE A 460 -22.53 -8.28 8.95
C ILE A 460 -21.42 -9.13 9.56
N GLN A 461 -20.16 -8.88 9.16
CA GLN A 461 -19.02 -9.60 9.73
C GLN A 461 -18.84 -9.30 11.22
N MET A 462 -18.96 -8.05 11.65
CA MET A 462 -18.85 -7.71 13.07
C MET A 462 -19.87 -8.46 13.92
N GLU A 463 -21.10 -8.54 13.44
CA GLU A 463 -22.16 -9.28 14.13
C GLU A 463 -21.88 -10.78 14.18
N GLU A 464 -21.40 -11.36 13.08
CA GLU A 464 -20.98 -12.77 13.07
C GLU A 464 -19.83 -13.03 14.04
N GLU A 465 -18.81 -12.17 14.10
CA GLU A 465 -17.72 -12.31 15.07
C GLU A 465 -18.20 -12.18 16.52
N ARG A 466 -19.19 -11.31 16.81
CA ARG A 466 -19.80 -11.24 18.15
C ARG A 466 -20.47 -12.55 18.54
N GLN A 467 -21.24 -13.12 17.61
CA GLN A 467 -21.94 -14.39 17.83
C GLN A 467 -20.95 -15.54 18.04
N LYS A 468 -19.89 -15.62 17.24
CA LYS A 468 -18.81 -16.61 17.42
C LYS A 468 -18.06 -16.42 18.73
N LEU A 469 -17.79 -15.18 19.15
CA LEU A 469 -17.18 -14.89 20.45
C LEU A 469 -18.07 -15.38 21.60
N GLN A 470 -19.38 -15.10 21.54
CA GLN A 470 -20.33 -15.58 22.55
C GLN A 470 -20.41 -17.11 22.56
N PHE A 471 -20.55 -17.73 21.39
CA PHE A 471 -20.60 -19.18 21.23
C PHE A 471 -19.36 -19.87 21.81
N THR A 472 -18.15 -19.38 21.51
CA THR A 472 -16.90 -19.97 22.05
C THR A 472 -16.69 -19.73 23.54
N LYS A 473 -17.37 -18.73 24.14
CA LYS A 473 -17.41 -18.57 25.60
C LYS A 473 -18.34 -19.60 26.25
N GLU A 474 -19.48 -19.88 25.62
CA GLU A 474 -20.48 -20.85 26.10
C GLU A 474 -20.08 -22.30 25.86
N HIS A 475 -19.36 -22.55 24.75
CA HIS A 475 -18.93 -23.87 24.28
C HIS A 475 -17.43 -23.92 23.93
N PRO A 476 -16.53 -23.81 24.92
CA PRO A 476 -15.08 -23.80 24.67
C PRO A 476 -14.56 -25.02 23.92
N GLU A 477 -15.17 -26.19 24.13
CA GLU A 477 -14.83 -27.47 23.49
C GLU A 477 -14.91 -27.45 21.96
N HIS A 478 -15.73 -26.56 21.39
CA HIS A 478 -15.91 -26.42 19.95
C HIS A 478 -15.00 -25.36 19.31
N SER A 479 -14.23 -24.62 20.11
CA SER A 479 -13.37 -23.53 19.64
C SER A 479 -12.34 -24.00 18.61
N ALA A 480 -11.68 -25.13 18.87
CA ALA A 480 -10.62 -25.61 17.97
C ALA A 480 -11.17 -25.97 16.57
N GLY A 481 -12.33 -26.64 16.54
CA GLY A 481 -13.01 -26.97 15.28
C GLY A 481 -13.52 -25.74 14.54
N LEU A 482 -14.06 -24.75 15.26
CA LEU A 482 -14.49 -23.49 14.65
C LEU A 482 -13.31 -22.72 14.06
N PHE A 483 -12.17 -22.67 14.75
CA PHE A 483 -10.97 -21.99 14.24
C PHE A 483 -10.41 -22.65 12.98
N GLN A 484 -10.45 -23.97 12.91
CA GLN A 484 -10.09 -24.71 11.70
C GLN A 484 -11.04 -24.41 10.54
N LEU A 485 -12.35 -24.33 10.82
CA LEU A 485 -13.35 -23.95 9.82
C LEU A 485 -13.13 -22.52 9.31
N GLU A 486 -12.90 -21.56 10.21
CA GLU A 486 -12.61 -20.16 9.88
C GLU A 486 -11.37 -20.02 8.99
N ASP A 487 -10.34 -20.83 9.25
CA ASP A 487 -9.07 -20.78 8.51
C ASP A 487 -9.15 -21.40 7.12
N HIS A 488 -10.23 -22.12 6.79
CA HIS A 488 -10.42 -22.69 5.47
C HIS A 488 -10.40 -21.58 4.39
N TYR A 489 -9.60 -21.77 3.34
CA TYR A 489 -9.26 -20.72 2.37
C TYR A 489 -10.46 -20.18 1.57
N LEU A 490 -11.55 -20.94 1.48
CA LEU A 490 -12.83 -20.51 0.88
C LEU A 490 -13.76 -19.78 1.85
N LEU A 491 -13.59 -19.91 3.16
CA LEU A 491 -14.42 -19.28 4.18
C LEU A 491 -13.78 -18.03 4.77
N GLN A 492 -12.44 -18.00 4.92
CA GLN A 492 -11.69 -16.80 5.33
C GLN A 492 -12.29 -16.07 6.56
N GLY A 493 -12.72 -16.82 7.57
CA GLY A 493 -13.33 -16.30 8.80
C GLY A 493 -14.86 -16.21 8.77
N ARG A 494 -15.48 -16.22 7.60
CA ARG A 494 -16.94 -16.21 7.44
C ARG A 494 -17.50 -17.63 7.46
N THR A 495 -18.16 -17.99 8.55
CA THR A 495 -18.72 -19.31 8.83
C THR A 495 -20.23 -19.40 8.64
N ASP A 496 -20.92 -18.27 8.43
CA ASP A 496 -22.39 -18.17 8.24
C ASP A 496 -22.95 -19.17 7.19
N LEU A 497 -22.15 -19.56 6.20
CA LEU A 497 -22.51 -20.59 5.23
C LEU A 497 -22.81 -21.95 5.91
N VAL A 498 -21.87 -22.45 6.73
CA VAL A 498 -21.97 -23.70 7.47
C VAL A 498 -22.79 -23.52 8.76
N GLY A 499 -22.69 -22.35 9.38
CA GLY A 499 -23.26 -21.99 10.68
C GLY A 499 -22.30 -22.35 11.80
N TYR A 500 -21.88 -21.36 12.59
CA TYR A 500 -21.00 -21.59 13.75
C TYR A 500 -21.69 -22.47 14.80
N GLU A 501 -23.01 -22.53 14.83
CA GLU A 501 -23.78 -23.39 15.71
C GLU A 501 -23.73 -24.89 15.30
N ASN A 502 -23.41 -25.19 14.04
CA ASN A 502 -23.49 -26.55 13.48
C ASN A 502 -22.14 -27.29 13.60
N THR A 503 -21.71 -27.54 14.83
CA THR A 503 -20.38 -28.09 15.17
C THR A 503 -20.06 -29.42 14.50
N HIS A 504 -21.08 -30.27 14.30
CA HIS A 504 -20.98 -31.55 13.62
C HIS A 504 -20.69 -31.43 12.11
N LEU A 505 -20.92 -30.26 11.49
CA LEU A 505 -20.68 -30.03 10.06
C LEU A 505 -19.26 -29.54 9.74
N TYR A 506 -18.50 -29.09 10.74
CA TYR A 506 -17.22 -28.41 10.50
C TYR A 506 -16.22 -29.29 9.73
N GLN A 507 -15.95 -30.49 10.24
CA GLN A 507 -15.01 -31.43 9.60
C GLN A 507 -15.57 -31.96 8.28
N ARG A 508 -16.89 -32.10 8.16
CA ARG A 508 -17.53 -32.54 6.91
C ARG A 508 -17.32 -31.51 5.81
N PHE A 509 -17.52 -30.23 6.10
CA PHE A 509 -17.23 -29.16 5.14
C PHE A 509 -15.77 -29.20 4.69
N ILE A 510 -14.82 -29.24 5.64
CA ILE A 510 -13.39 -29.28 5.33
C ILE A 510 -13.05 -30.50 4.48
N HIS A 511 -13.50 -31.69 4.89
CA HIS A 511 -13.25 -32.94 4.16
C HIS A 511 -13.78 -32.87 2.72
N VAL A 512 -15.05 -32.49 2.54
CA VAL A 512 -15.67 -32.39 1.22
C VAL A 512 -14.93 -31.38 0.35
N PHE A 513 -14.61 -30.20 0.88
CA PHE A 513 -13.99 -29.14 0.09
C PHE A 513 -12.48 -29.34 -0.13
N ASP A 514 -11.81 -30.23 0.61
CA ASP A 514 -10.39 -30.55 0.41
C ASP A 514 -10.15 -31.84 -0.39
N ARG A 515 -11.13 -32.76 -0.43
CA ARG A 515 -10.96 -34.11 -1.02
C ARG A 515 -11.78 -34.36 -2.27
N CYS A 516 -12.98 -33.78 -2.36
CA CYS A 516 -13.91 -34.06 -3.45
C CYS A 516 -13.69 -33.13 -4.65
N SER A 517 -14.09 -33.59 -5.82
CA SER A 517 -14.09 -32.79 -7.05
C SER A 517 -15.03 -31.59 -6.92
N ARG A 518 -14.54 -30.41 -7.31
CA ARG A 518 -15.36 -29.18 -7.28
C ARG A 518 -16.56 -29.26 -8.20
N ASP A 519 -16.44 -29.93 -9.34
CA ASP A 519 -17.54 -30.10 -10.30
C ASP A 519 -18.63 -31.00 -9.73
N ILE A 520 -18.23 -32.05 -9.02
CA ILE A 520 -19.13 -33.00 -8.37
C ILE A 520 -19.85 -32.32 -7.19
N ILE A 521 -19.12 -31.54 -6.36
CA ILE A 521 -19.74 -30.75 -5.27
C ILE A 521 -20.78 -29.78 -5.82
N ASP A 522 -20.44 -29.02 -6.87
CA ASP A 522 -21.33 -28.10 -7.56
C ASP A 522 -22.63 -28.80 -8.02
N CYS A 523 -22.49 -29.88 -8.78
CA CYS A 523 -23.63 -30.65 -9.28
C CYS A 523 -24.48 -31.27 -8.16
N ALA A 524 -23.85 -31.84 -7.13
CA ALA A 524 -24.54 -32.49 -6.01
C ALA A 524 -25.30 -31.48 -5.14
N MET A 525 -24.73 -30.29 -4.92
CA MET A 525 -25.44 -29.18 -4.29
C MET A 525 -26.69 -28.79 -5.09
N LEU A 526 -26.57 -28.65 -6.41
CA LEU A 526 -27.70 -28.25 -7.27
C LEU A 526 -28.79 -29.32 -7.39
N ALA A 527 -28.37 -30.59 -7.39
CA ALA A 527 -29.26 -31.76 -7.35
C ALA A 527 -30.08 -31.79 -6.05
N THR A 528 -29.48 -31.36 -4.92
CA THR A 528 -30.15 -31.33 -3.61
C THR A 528 -31.16 -30.19 -3.53
N TYR A 529 -30.74 -28.96 -3.86
CA TYR A 529 -31.61 -27.78 -3.92
C TYR A 529 -31.01 -26.77 -4.91
N ASP A 530 -31.86 -25.92 -5.51
CA ASP A 530 -31.37 -24.74 -6.22
C ASP A 530 -30.59 -23.86 -5.24
N TYR A 531 -29.26 -23.84 -5.40
CA TYR A 531 -28.34 -23.08 -4.56
C TYR A 531 -27.89 -21.77 -5.20
N SER A 532 -28.34 -21.49 -6.43
CA SER A 532 -27.94 -20.31 -7.20
C SER A 532 -28.26 -19.02 -6.47
N GLN A 533 -27.39 -18.02 -6.64
CA GLN A 533 -27.60 -16.69 -6.09
C GLN A 533 -27.78 -15.67 -7.20
N ARG A 534 -28.93 -15.00 -7.25
CA ARG A 534 -29.14 -13.88 -8.16
C ARG A 534 -28.35 -12.68 -7.67
N ILE A 535 -27.43 -12.19 -8.51
CA ILE A 535 -26.60 -11.01 -8.21
C ILE A 535 -27.34 -9.74 -8.68
N ASN A 536 -28.06 -9.84 -9.80
CA ASN A 536 -28.87 -8.78 -10.39
C ASN A 536 -29.92 -9.37 -11.35
N ASN A 537 -30.70 -8.52 -12.03
CA ASN A 537 -31.82 -8.94 -12.90
C ASN A 537 -31.43 -9.89 -14.03
N TRP A 538 -30.15 -9.96 -14.41
CA TRP A 538 -29.69 -10.78 -15.53
C TRP A 538 -28.64 -11.81 -15.14
N CYS A 539 -28.01 -11.73 -13.97
CA CYS A 539 -26.84 -12.54 -13.61
C CYS A 539 -27.06 -13.37 -12.35
N ILE A 540 -26.68 -14.64 -12.41
CA ILE A 540 -26.60 -15.55 -11.27
C ILE A 540 -25.16 -16.01 -11.00
N GLN A 541 -24.88 -16.34 -9.74
CA GLN A 541 -23.66 -16.99 -9.25
C GLN A 541 -23.94 -18.45 -8.88
N LEU A 542 -23.06 -19.33 -9.32
CA LEU A 542 -22.93 -20.73 -8.95
C LEU A 542 -21.46 -21.02 -8.60
N GLY A 543 -21.18 -22.26 -8.23
CA GLY A 543 -19.83 -22.81 -8.12
C GLY A 543 -19.13 -22.93 -9.47
N SER A 544 -17.95 -23.54 -9.42
CA SER A 544 -17.15 -23.85 -10.60
C SER A 544 -16.40 -25.15 -10.37
N GLY A 545 -16.30 -25.99 -11.41
CA GLY A 545 -15.60 -27.26 -11.35
C GLY A 545 -14.07 -27.15 -11.26
N ASN A 546 -13.50 -25.97 -11.48
CA ASN A 546 -12.06 -25.77 -11.43
C ASN A 546 -11.57 -25.62 -9.97
N GLN A 547 -10.39 -26.19 -9.66
CA GLN A 547 -9.72 -26.03 -8.36
C GLN A 547 -8.63 -24.95 -8.37
N ASP A 548 -8.39 -24.30 -9.52
CA ASP A 548 -7.43 -23.21 -9.66
C ASP A 548 -7.92 -21.88 -9.02
N GLU A 549 -7.14 -20.82 -9.22
CA GLU A 549 -7.47 -19.47 -8.74
C GLU A 549 -8.83 -18.96 -9.27
N ILE A 550 -9.22 -19.32 -10.49
CA ILE A 550 -10.47 -18.88 -11.11
C ILE A 550 -11.66 -19.57 -10.46
N GLY A 551 -11.57 -20.90 -10.26
CA GLY A 551 -12.59 -21.66 -9.56
C GLY A 551 -12.75 -21.22 -8.11
N ASN A 552 -11.63 -21.00 -7.41
CA ASN A 552 -11.64 -20.48 -6.04
C ASN A 552 -12.29 -19.10 -5.94
N LYS A 553 -12.15 -18.23 -6.95
CA LYS A 553 -12.89 -16.94 -7.01
C LYS A 553 -14.40 -17.13 -7.12
N ALA A 554 -14.87 -18.13 -7.88
CA ALA A 554 -16.29 -18.44 -8.01
C ALA A 554 -16.89 -18.85 -6.66
N TRP A 555 -16.25 -19.82 -6.00
CA TRP A 555 -16.67 -20.30 -4.68
C TRP A 555 -16.55 -19.23 -3.61
N TYR A 556 -15.46 -18.44 -3.62
CA TYR A 556 -15.30 -17.31 -2.70
C TYR A 556 -16.44 -16.29 -2.88
N ALA A 557 -16.79 -15.91 -4.11
CA ALA A 557 -17.89 -14.97 -4.37
C ALA A 557 -19.25 -15.52 -3.91
N LEU A 558 -19.48 -16.82 -4.08
CA LEU A 558 -20.68 -17.51 -3.63
C LEU A 558 -20.77 -17.55 -2.09
N PHE A 559 -19.65 -17.74 -1.39
CA PHE A 559 -19.62 -17.82 0.08
C PHE A 559 -19.56 -16.45 0.76
N HIS A 560 -19.17 -15.42 0.00
CA HIS A 560 -19.05 -14.05 0.45
C HIS A 560 -19.94 -13.10 -0.37
N PRO A 561 -21.27 -13.29 -0.36
CA PRO A 561 -22.16 -12.39 -1.09
C PRO A 561 -21.99 -10.95 -0.60
N THR A 562 -21.97 -10.03 -1.56
CA THR A 562 -21.94 -8.59 -1.28
C THR A 562 -23.29 -8.15 -0.73
N GLY A 563 -23.30 -7.58 0.48
CA GLY A 563 -24.52 -7.11 1.12
C GLY A 563 -25.47 -8.23 1.53
N LYS A 564 -26.75 -7.87 1.75
CA LYS A 564 -27.80 -8.82 2.13
C LYS A 564 -28.42 -9.44 0.87
N ASN A 565 -27.81 -10.50 0.34
CA ASN A 565 -28.41 -11.30 -0.74
C ASN A 565 -29.37 -12.34 -0.13
N PRO A 566 -30.69 -12.26 -0.37
CA PRO A 566 -31.65 -13.22 0.17
C PRO A 566 -31.41 -14.65 -0.36
N ASP A 567 -30.89 -14.80 -1.58
CA ASP A 567 -30.61 -16.10 -2.17
C ASP A 567 -29.42 -16.81 -1.49
N PHE A 568 -28.63 -16.12 -0.65
CA PHE A 568 -27.58 -16.78 0.12
C PHE A 568 -28.13 -17.89 1.02
N ASN A 569 -29.37 -17.74 1.51
CA ASN A 569 -30.05 -18.78 2.28
C ASN A 569 -30.32 -20.05 1.46
N LYS A 570 -30.49 -19.94 0.14
CA LYS A 570 -30.59 -21.11 -0.75
C LYS A 570 -29.28 -21.89 -0.77
N THR A 571 -28.16 -21.17 -0.88
CA THR A 571 -26.82 -21.77 -0.81
C THR A 571 -26.56 -22.45 0.53
N LYS A 572 -26.88 -21.79 1.65
CA LYS A 572 -26.78 -22.38 2.99
C LYS A 572 -27.59 -23.66 3.09
N LYS A 573 -28.85 -23.63 2.65
CA LYS A 573 -29.76 -24.78 2.73
C LYS A 573 -29.22 -25.95 1.93
N SER A 574 -28.84 -25.73 0.67
CA SER A 574 -28.28 -26.77 -0.19
C SER A 574 -27.04 -27.41 0.43
N LEU A 575 -26.07 -26.60 0.87
CA LEU A 575 -24.83 -27.10 1.46
C LEU A 575 -25.09 -27.86 2.76
N ARG A 576 -25.85 -27.28 3.70
CA ARG A 576 -26.10 -27.90 5.01
C ARG A 576 -26.85 -29.22 4.85
N SER A 577 -27.88 -29.29 3.99
CA SER A 577 -28.59 -30.54 3.72
C SER A 577 -27.71 -31.60 3.06
N LEU A 578 -26.72 -31.21 2.26
CA LEU A 578 -25.73 -32.15 1.72
C LEU A 578 -24.81 -32.70 2.83
N LEU A 579 -24.40 -31.85 3.77
CA LEU A 579 -23.45 -32.18 4.85
C LEU A 579 -24.09 -32.85 6.08
N GLU A 580 -25.39 -32.74 6.30
CA GLU A 580 -26.10 -33.25 7.49
C GLU A 580 -26.09 -34.79 7.60
N ILE A 581 -25.76 -35.50 6.54
CA ILE A 581 -25.95 -36.96 6.44
C ILE A 581 -24.84 -37.70 7.18
N ASP A 582 -25.22 -38.68 8.00
CA ASP A 582 -24.33 -39.41 8.90
C ASP A 582 -23.53 -40.54 8.24
N ILE A 583 -22.94 -40.24 7.08
CA ILE A 583 -22.02 -41.11 6.34
C ILE A 583 -20.83 -40.29 5.84
N GLU A 584 -19.76 -40.97 5.45
CA GLU A 584 -18.65 -40.33 4.75
C GLU A 584 -19.12 -39.76 3.40
N ILE A 585 -18.77 -38.51 3.11
CA ILE A 585 -19.16 -37.80 1.89
C ILE A 585 -17.93 -37.73 0.99
N ASP A 586 -17.86 -38.64 0.01
CA ASP A 586 -16.83 -38.71 -1.01
C ASP A 586 -17.43 -38.47 -2.42
N ASP A 587 -16.58 -38.48 -3.46
CA ASP A 587 -17.03 -38.29 -4.84
C ASP A 587 -18.04 -39.35 -5.30
N ILE A 588 -17.96 -40.57 -4.78
CA ILE A 588 -18.87 -41.67 -5.13
C ILE A 588 -20.27 -41.34 -4.62
N TYR A 589 -20.38 -41.02 -3.34
CA TYR A 589 -21.64 -40.65 -2.73
C TYR A 589 -22.27 -39.41 -3.37
N LEU A 590 -21.46 -38.39 -3.66
CA LEU A 590 -21.94 -37.19 -4.34
C LEU A 590 -22.45 -37.51 -5.76
N GLN A 591 -21.78 -38.41 -6.48
CA GLN A 591 -22.22 -38.88 -7.80
C GLN A 591 -23.55 -39.65 -7.71
N GLU A 592 -23.73 -40.51 -6.71
CA GLU A 592 -25.01 -41.20 -6.49
C GLU A 592 -26.18 -40.23 -6.31
N LYS A 593 -25.96 -39.11 -5.61
CA LYS A 593 -26.97 -38.04 -5.46
C LYS A 593 -27.30 -37.36 -6.78
N ILE A 594 -26.29 -37.09 -7.60
CA ILE A 594 -26.45 -36.51 -8.94
C ILE A 594 -27.28 -37.47 -9.81
N ASP A 595 -26.91 -38.75 -9.84
CA ASP A 595 -27.56 -39.77 -10.67
C ASP A 595 -29.00 -40.02 -10.23
N ALA A 596 -29.28 -39.99 -8.93
CA ALA A 596 -30.62 -40.08 -8.38
C ALA A 596 -31.51 -38.91 -8.87
N TYR A 597 -31.00 -37.68 -8.84
CA TYR A 597 -31.72 -36.50 -9.33
C TYR A 597 -32.01 -36.60 -10.84
N LEU A 598 -31.00 -36.95 -11.65
CA LEU A 598 -31.18 -37.12 -13.10
C LEU A 598 -32.19 -38.22 -13.44
N THR A 599 -32.20 -39.32 -12.66
CA THR A 599 -33.16 -40.42 -12.81
C THR A 599 -34.57 -39.98 -12.42
N GLU A 600 -34.71 -39.18 -11.37
CA GLU A 600 -35.99 -38.61 -10.95
C GLU A 600 -36.58 -37.69 -12.03
N CYS A 601 -35.77 -36.78 -12.60
CA CYS A 601 -36.17 -35.92 -13.72
C CYS A 601 -36.69 -36.72 -14.91
N LYS A 602 -35.97 -37.79 -15.29
CA LYS A 602 -36.36 -38.68 -16.39
C LYS A 602 -37.65 -39.44 -16.09
N THR A 603 -37.82 -39.91 -14.86
CA THR A 603 -39.01 -40.67 -14.43
C THR A 603 -40.26 -39.80 -14.38
N LYS A 604 -40.11 -38.54 -13.93
CA LYS A 604 -41.20 -37.56 -13.88
C LYS A 604 -41.47 -36.87 -15.22
N SER A 605 -40.60 -37.05 -16.20
CA SER A 605 -40.58 -36.26 -17.44
C SER A 605 -40.62 -34.76 -17.14
N GLN A 606 -39.71 -34.30 -16.27
CA GLN A 606 -39.58 -32.89 -15.90
C GLN A 606 -38.10 -32.51 -15.96
N TYR A 607 -37.75 -31.66 -16.92
CA TYR A 607 -36.39 -31.27 -17.23
C TYR A 607 -36.24 -29.75 -17.07
N ASP A 608 -35.99 -29.31 -15.84
CA ASP A 608 -35.74 -27.90 -15.53
C ASP A 608 -34.31 -27.47 -15.94
N TRP A 609 -33.98 -26.19 -15.76
CA TRP A 609 -32.64 -25.68 -16.09
C TRP A 609 -31.52 -26.39 -15.31
N ARG A 610 -31.81 -26.87 -14.09
CA ARG A 610 -30.84 -27.60 -13.25
C ARG A 610 -30.53 -28.96 -13.84
N TYR A 611 -31.53 -29.65 -14.38
CA TYR A 611 -31.30 -30.89 -15.14
C TYR A 611 -30.27 -30.66 -16.24
N TYR A 612 -30.46 -29.65 -17.09
CA TYR A 612 -29.53 -29.39 -18.18
C TYR A 612 -28.14 -28.95 -17.68
N TYR A 613 -28.11 -28.13 -16.63
CA TYR A 613 -26.86 -27.73 -15.99
C TYR A 613 -26.04 -28.93 -15.50
N ILE A 614 -26.68 -29.93 -14.91
CA ILE A 614 -26.04 -31.13 -14.35
C ILE A 614 -25.72 -32.15 -15.45
N ALA A 615 -26.69 -32.44 -16.33
CA ALA A 615 -26.59 -33.48 -17.35
C ALA A 615 -25.59 -33.17 -18.48
N TYR A 616 -25.36 -31.88 -18.77
CA TYR A 616 -24.51 -31.45 -19.89
C TYR A 616 -23.28 -30.69 -19.38
N PRO A 617 -22.07 -31.28 -19.42
CA PRO A 617 -20.84 -30.64 -18.93
C PRO A 617 -20.56 -29.27 -19.55
N CYS A 618 -20.99 -29.02 -20.79
CA CYS A 618 -20.85 -27.71 -21.43
C CYS A 618 -21.61 -26.58 -20.73
N PHE A 619 -22.50 -26.87 -19.79
CA PHE A 619 -23.09 -25.84 -18.93
C PHE A 619 -22.12 -25.35 -17.86
N ARG A 620 -21.00 -26.03 -17.65
CA ARG A 620 -20.02 -25.76 -16.58
C ARG A 620 -18.65 -25.51 -17.20
N PRO A 621 -18.38 -24.30 -17.73
CA PRO A 621 -17.12 -24.00 -18.44
C PRO A 621 -15.87 -23.91 -17.53
N GLU A 622 -15.97 -24.28 -16.24
CA GLU A 622 -14.86 -24.23 -15.28
C GLU A 622 -14.23 -22.83 -15.11
N ARG A 623 -15.08 -21.79 -15.17
CA ARG A 623 -14.68 -20.37 -15.04
C ARG A 623 -15.15 -19.74 -13.72
N TYR A 624 -15.73 -18.55 -13.77
CA TYR A 624 -16.10 -17.73 -12.62
C TYR A 624 -17.45 -18.12 -11.98
N GLY A 625 -18.09 -19.20 -12.44
CA GLY A 625 -19.41 -19.62 -11.96
C GLY A 625 -20.53 -18.59 -12.21
N LYS A 626 -20.39 -17.76 -13.25
CA LYS A 626 -21.37 -16.70 -13.57
C LYS A 626 -22.14 -17.01 -14.83
N TYR A 627 -23.44 -16.75 -14.78
CA TYR A 627 -24.34 -17.03 -15.89
C TYR A 627 -25.33 -15.90 -16.11
N THR A 628 -25.61 -15.57 -17.37
CA THR A 628 -26.77 -14.74 -17.70
C THR A 628 -28.02 -15.62 -17.64
N MET A 629 -28.96 -15.27 -16.76
CA MET A 629 -30.26 -15.93 -16.61
C MET A 629 -31.34 -14.91 -16.25
N TYR A 630 -32.31 -14.73 -17.15
CA TYR A 630 -33.51 -13.91 -16.90
C TYR A 630 -34.64 -14.79 -16.36
N ASP A 631 -35.48 -14.26 -15.46
CA ASP A 631 -36.55 -15.04 -14.80
C ASP A 631 -37.55 -15.65 -15.80
N GLU A 632 -37.83 -14.95 -16.90
CA GLU A 632 -38.76 -15.40 -17.95
C GLU A 632 -38.12 -16.38 -18.95
N GLN A 633 -36.80 -16.56 -18.90
CA GLN A 633 -36.05 -17.34 -19.89
C GLN A 633 -34.97 -18.25 -19.26
N PRO A 634 -35.32 -19.13 -18.30
CA PRO A 634 -34.36 -20.00 -17.60
C PRO A 634 -33.56 -20.91 -18.54
N TYR A 635 -34.11 -21.26 -19.71
CA TYR A 635 -33.39 -22.11 -20.67
C TYR A 635 -32.52 -21.36 -21.68
N ALA A 636 -32.55 -20.03 -21.67
CA ALA A 636 -31.68 -19.20 -22.49
C ALA A 636 -30.34 -18.88 -21.80
N LEU A 637 -29.92 -19.73 -20.87
CA LEU A 637 -28.73 -19.58 -20.03
C LEU A 637 -27.47 -19.32 -20.86
N VAL A 638 -26.68 -18.31 -20.49
CA VAL A 638 -25.38 -18.02 -21.12
C VAL A 638 -24.26 -18.18 -20.09
N ALA A 639 -23.30 -19.05 -20.37
CA ALA A 639 -22.13 -19.24 -19.53
C ALA A 639 -21.09 -18.13 -19.75
N LEU A 640 -20.75 -17.38 -18.69
CA LEU A 640 -19.81 -16.28 -18.78
C LEU A 640 -18.36 -16.76 -18.64
N HIS A 641 -17.52 -16.27 -19.54
CA HIS A 641 -16.07 -16.47 -19.51
C HIS A 641 -15.30 -15.32 -18.86
N SER A 642 -16.01 -14.29 -18.40
CA SER A 642 -15.43 -13.15 -17.68
C SER A 642 -16.20 -12.86 -16.41
N GLU A 643 -15.54 -12.23 -15.43
CA GLU A 643 -16.10 -12.00 -14.10
C GLU A 643 -17.27 -10.99 -14.09
N LYS A 644 -17.33 -10.04 -15.04
CA LYS A 644 -18.24 -8.89 -14.95
C LYS A 644 -19.18 -8.71 -16.13
N ARG A 645 -18.86 -9.30 -17.29
CA ARG A 645 -19.59 -9.05 -18.53
C ARG A 645 -19.65 -10.27 -19.44
N GLU A 646 -20.56 -10.22 -20.39
CA GLU A 646 -20.54 -11.09 -21.55
C GLU A 646 -19.32 -10.76 -22.41
N SER A 647 -18.40 -11.70 -22.52
CA SER A 647 -17.21 -11.59 -23.40
C SER A 647 -17.47 -12.35 -24.70
N SER A 648 -16.61 -12.17 -25.71
CA SER A 648 -16.69 -12.93 -26.96
C SER A 648 -16.63 -14.46 -26.78
N ASN A 649 -16.07 -14.92 -25.65
CA ASN A 649 -15.97 -16.34 -25.34
C ASN A 649 -17.20 -16.89 -24.61
N ALA A 650 -18.12 -16.02 -24.14
CA ALA A 650 -19.38 -16.46 -23.56
C ALA A 650 -20.25 -17.14 -24.61
N TYR A 651 -21.12 -18.05 -24.16
CA TYR A 651 -22.00 -18.77 -25.07
C TYR A 651 -23.29 -19.20 -24.40
N GLN A 652 -24.36 -19.29 -25.18
CA GLN A 652 -25.62 -19.88 -24.73
C GLN A 652 -25.46 -21.39 -24.59
N CYS A 653 -25.70 -21.90 -23.38
CA CYS A 653 -25.37 -23.27 -22.99
C CYS A 653 -26.12 -24.32 -23.82
N MET A 654 -27.40 -24.05 -24.14
CA MET A 654 -28.20 -24.96 -24.97
C MET A 654 -27.65 -25.11 -26.39
N LEU A 655 -27.20 -24.02 -27.00
CA LEU A 655 -26.59 -24.07 -28.34
C LEU A 655 -25.27 -24.83 -28.31
N GLN A 656 -24.49 -24.66 -27.25
CA GLN A 656 -23.27 -25.44 -27.06
C GLN A 656 -23.56 -26.93 -26.87
N ALA A 657 -24.59 -27.29 -26.10
CA ALA A 657 -25.03 -28.67 -25.94
C ALA A 657 -25.49 -29.30 -27.25
N LEU A 658 -26.11 -28.51 -28.15
CA LEU A 658 -26.45 -29.01 -29.50
C LEU A 658 -25.21 -29.36 -30.32
N ILE A 659 -24.14 -28.55 -30.23
CA ILE A 659 -22.87 -28.81 -30.93
C ILE A 659 -22.22 -30.08 -30.36
N GLU A 660 -22.02 -30.14 -29.05
CA GLU A 660 -21.33 -31.26 -28.39
C GLU A 660 -22.13 -32.56 -28.47
N GLY A 661 -23.47 -32.48 -28.40
CA GLY A 661 -24.38 -33.60 -28.57
C GLY A 661 -24.55 -34.07 -30.03
N GLN A 662 -23.86 -33.44 -30.99
CA GLN A 662 -24.00 -33.70 -32.43
C GLN A 662 -25.45 -33.56 -32.94
N ALA A 663 -26.23 -32.71 -32.28
CA ALA A 663 -27.61 -32.36 -32.62
C ALA A 663 -27.66 -31.24 -33.67
N VAL A 664 -26.51 -30.74 -34.14
CA VAL A 664 -26.30 -29.93 -35.35
C VAL A 664 -25.08 -30.44 -36.12
N ALA A 665 -24.88 -29.99 -37.36
CA ALA A 665 -23.74 -30.41 -38.18
C ALA A 665 -22.41 -29.85 -37.65
N ASN A 666 -21.30 -30.57 -37.84
CA ASN A 666 -19.96 -30.13 -37.40
C ASN A 666 -19.47 -28.84 -38.08
N SER A 667 -20.05 -28.47 -39.23
CA SER A 667 -19.73 -27.23 -39.95
C SER A 667 -20.39 -25.99 -39.36
N VAL A 668 -21.17 -26.13 -38.28
CA VAL A 668 -21.85 -25.02 -37.62
C VAL A 668 -20.83 -24.24 -36.81
N GLU A 669 -20.81 -22.93 -37.02
CA GLU A 669 -19.94 -22.01 -36.29
C GLU A 669 -20.77 -21.10 -35.39
N ARG A 670 -20.16 -20.55 -34.34
CA ARG A 670 -20.82 -19.51 -33.54
C ARG A 670 -20.85 -18.22 -34.35
N TYR A 671 -22.04 -17.66 -34.55
CA TYR A 671 -22.20 -16.34 -35.14
C TYR A 671 -22.06 -15.25 -34.08
N ASP A 672 -22.74 -15.44 -32.95
CA ASP A 672 -22.60 -14.63 -31.74
C ASP A 672 -22.83 -15.49 -30.49
N ILE A 673 -22.85 -14.87 -29.30
CA ILE A 673 -23.04 -15.55 -28.00
C ILE A 673 -24.31 -16.40 -27.97
N ARG A 674 -25.38 -15.96 -28.64
CA ARG A 674 -26.74 -16.53 -28.59
C ARG A 674 -27.20 -17.07 -29.94
N ALA A 675 -26.31 -17.20 -30.93
CA ALA A 675 -26.66 -17.66 -32.26
C ALA A 675 -25.57 -18.51 -32.92
N LEU A 676 -25.99 -19.59 -33.58
CA LEU A 676 -25.14 -20.43 -34.42
C LEU A 676 -25.42 -20.16 -35.91
N SER A 677 -24.39 -20.20 -36.75
CA SER A 677 -24.54 -20.19 -38.20
C SER A 677 -25.08 -21.54 -38.67
N TYR A 678 -26.32 -21.56 -39.14
CA TYR A 678 -27.01 -22.81 -39.45
C TYR A 678 -27.83 -22.68 -40.75
N ARG A 679 -27.53 -23.52 -41.75
CA ARG A 679 -28.27 -23.63 -43.03
C ARG A 679 -28.65 -22.29 -43.67
N LYS A 680 -27.66 -21.41 -43.89
CA LYS A 680 -27.86 -20.05 -44.48
C LYS A 680 -28.74 -19.12 -43.63
N GLY A 681 -28.78 -19.35 -42.32
CA GLY A 681 -29.51 -18.60 -41.30
C GLY A 681 -28.79 -18.60 -39.95
N LEU A 682 -29.49 -18.15 -38.92
CA LEU A 682 -29.01 -18.13 -37.53
C LEU A 682 -29.94 -18.98 -36.66
N LEU A 683 -29.41 -19.96 -35.94
CA LEU A 683 -30.17 -20.75 -34.96
C LEU A 683 -29.99 -20.15 -33.56
N ARG A 684 -31.09 -19.90 -32.86
CA ARG A 684 -31.13 -19.36 -31.49
C ARG A 684 -31.96 -20.28 -30.57
N CYS A 685 -31.60 -20.35 -29.29
CA CYS A 685 -32.45 -20.97 -28.28
C CYS A 685 -33.29 -19.89 -27.57
N GLU A 686 -34.61 -20.07 -27.61
CA GLU A 686 -35.57 -19.34 -26.79
C GLU A 686 -36.03 -20.21 -25.62
N ASN A 687 -36.90 -19.67 -24.75
CA ASN A 687 -37.36 -20.39 -23.57
C ASN A 687 -38.09 -21.70 -23.91
N ASN A 688 -38.95 -21.67 -24.94
CA ASN A 688 -39.82 -22.79 -25.33
C ASN A 688 -39.53 -23.35 -26.73
N ALA A 689 -38.45 -22.93 -27.39
CA ALA A 689 -38.19 -23.33 -28.78
C ALA A 689 -36.72 -23.14 -29.19
N PHE A 690 -36.32 -23.87 -30.23
CA PHE A 690 -35.19 -23.49 -31.08
C PHE A 690 -35.71 -22.82 -32.35
N VAL A 691 -35.24 -21.61 -32.64
CA VAL A 691 -35.77 -20.78 -33.73
C VAL A 691 -34.65 -20.45 -34.69
N SER A 692 -34.89 -20.59 -36.00
CA SER A 692 -33.93 -20.10 -37.00
C SER A 692 -34.42 -18.87 -37.73
N TYR A 693 -33.49 -17.93 -37.93
CA TYR A 693 -33.70 -16.63 -38.54
C TYR A 693 -32.92 -16.52 -39.85
N SER A 694 -33.43 -15.70 -40.76
CA SER A 694 -32.78 -15.33 -42.01
C SER A 694 -31.62 -14.37 -41.78
N LEU A 695 -30.45 -14.64 -42.36
CA LEU A 695 -29.30 -13.72 -42.31
C LEU A 695 -29.54 -12.39 -43.07
N LYS A 696 -30.48 -12.36 -44.03
CA LYS A 696 -30.70 -11.19 -44.90
C LYS A 696 -31.55 -10.11 -44.24
N ASP A 697 -32.61 -10.52 -43.54
CA ASP A 697 -33.66 -9.63 -43.03
C ASP A 697 -34.04 -9.93 -41.57
N ASN A 698 -33.34 -10.85 -40.91
CA ASN A 698 -33.54 -11.25 -39.51
C ASN A 698 -34.98 -11.72 -39.20
N LYS A 699 -35.73 -12.18 -40.20
CA LYS A 699 -37.07 -12.76 -40.01
C LYS A 699 -36.98 -14.23 -39.61
N GLU A 700 -37.90 -14.64 -38.74
CA GLU A 700 -38.09 -16.04 -38.35
C GLU A 700 -38.42 -16.88 -39.59
N ARG A 701 -37.65 -17.95 -39.82
CA ARG A 701 -37.87 -18.90 -40.91
C ARG A 701 -38.60 -20.14 -40.45
N ALA A 702 -38.22 -20.65 -39.28
CA ALA A 702 -38.87 -21.81 -38.69
C ALA A 702 -38.59 -21.88 -37.19
N ARG A 703 -39.54 -22.52 -36.49
CA ARG A 703 -39.58 -22.67 -35.04
C ARG A 703 -39.81 -24.12 -34.68
N PHE A 704 -38.87 -24.68 -33.94
CA PHE A 704 -38.96 -26.01 -33.38
C PHE A 704 -39.41 -25.89 -31.91
N ILE A 705 -40.69 -26.13 -31.65
CA ILE A 705 -41.30 -25.97 -30.33
C ILE A 705 -40.85 -27.12 -29.42
N ILE A 706 -40.43 -26.78 -28.20
CA ILE A 706 -40.12 -27.74 -27.13
C ILE A 706 -41.39 -27.93 -26.29
N PRO A 707 -41.88 -29.18 -26.13
CA PRO A 707 -42.99 -29.48 -25.24
C PRO A 707 -42.69 -29.08 -23.78
N GLN A 708 -43.56 -28.26 -23.21
CA GLN A 708 -43.48 -27.78 -21.82
C GLN A 708 -44.79 -28.03 -21.06
N ASN A 709 -44.70 -28.21 -19.74
CA ASN A 709 -45.86 -28.28 -18.86
C ASN A 709 -46.47 -26.89 -18.60
N LYS A 710 -47.52 -26.80 -17.78
CA LYS A 710 -48.20 -25.52 -17.46
C LYS A 710 -47.32 -24.50 -16.74
N GLU A 711 -46.24 -24.95 -16.10
CA GLU A 711 -45.29 -24.13 -15.37
C GLU A 711 -44.10 -23.72 -16.25
N GLY A 712 -44.11 -24.09 -17.54
CA GLY A 712 -43.01 -23.79 -18.47
C GLY A 712 -41.80 -24.71 -18.30
N ILE A 713 -41.95 -25.86 -17.63
CA ILE A 713 -40.89 -26.86 -17.48
C ILE A 713 -40.91 -27.82 -18.67
N ASP A 714 -39.75 -28.13 -19.27
CA ASP A 714 -39.70 -29.07 -20.38
C ASP A 714 -40.15 -30.47 -19.94
N ILE A 715 -40.98 -31.12 -20.77
CA ILE A 715 -41.43 -32.52 -20.52
C ILE A 715 -40.63 -33.56 -21.29
N VAL A 716 -39.67 -33.10 -22.10
CA VAL A 716 -38.70 -33.91 -22.84
C VAL A 716 -37.34 -33.26 -22.70
N ASP A 717 -36.27 -34.06 -22.78
CA ASP A 717 -34.92 -33.52 -22.92
C ASP A 717 -34.81 -32.79 -24.26
N ARG A 718 -34.71 -31.46 -24.23
CA ARG A 718 -34.79 -30.63 -25.44
C ARG A 718 -33.65 -30.88 -26.42
N ILE A 719 -32.47 -31.25 -25.93
CA ILE A 719 -31.29 -31.48 -26.78
C ILE A 719 -31.48 -32.80 -27.53
N GLN A 720 -31.87 -33.86 -26.80
CA GLN A 720 -32.15 -35.16 -27.40
C GLN A 720 -33.39 -35.12 -28.29
N TYR A 721 -34.46 -34.45 -27.86
CA TYR A 721 -35.69 -34.27 -28.64
C TYR A 721 -35.43 -33.53 -29.95
N PHE A 722 -34.63 -32.46 -29.92
CA PHE A 722 -34.21 -31.76 -31.15
C PHE A 722 -33.38 -32.67 -32.07
N LYS A 723 -32.45 -33.45 -31.50
CA LYS A 723 -31.62 -34.39 -32.26
C LYS A 723 -32.44 -35.46 -32.99
N ASP A 724 -33.44 -36.03 -32.31
CA ASP A 724 -34.21 -37.17 -32.81
C ASP A 724 -35.37 -36.76 -33.73
N ASN A 725 -35.96 -35.57 -33.52
CA ASN A 725 -37.16 -35.14 -34.21
C ASN A 725 -36.93 -34.03 -35.24
N ARG A 726 -35.70 -33.51 -35.35
CA ARG A 726 -35.36 -32.66 -36.50
C ARG A 726 -35.51 -33.49 -37.78
N LYS A 727 -36.46 -33.11 -38.62
CA LYS A 727 -36.54 -33.64 -39.98
C LYS A 727 -35.52 -32.87 -40.81
N ASP A 728 -34.49 -33.57 -41.30
CA ASP A 728 -33.44 -32.99 -42.13
C ASP A 728 -33.91 -32.48 -43.50
N ASN A 729 -35.21 -32.56 -43.79
CA ASN A 729 -35.79 -32.17 -45.07
C ASN A 729 -35.75 -30.65 -45.31
N ASP A 730 -35.68 -30.29 -46.59
CA ASP A 730 -35.53 -28.97 -47.21
C ASP A 730 -36.52 -27.85 -46.81
N TYR A 731 -37.28 -28.00 -45.71
CA TYR A 731 -38.20 -27.00 -45.16
C TYR A 731 -37.52 -25.75 -44.58
N TRP A 732 -36.18 -25.69 -44.60
CA TRP A 732 -35.40 -24.52 -44.20
C TRP A 732 -34.96 -23.67 -45.41
N ILE A 733 -35.46 -23.98 -46.61
CA ILE A 733 -35.26 -23.21 -47.83
C ILE A 733 -36.47 -22.30 -48.06
N TYR A 734 -36.14 -21.03 -48.28
CA TYR A 734 -37.00 -19.97 -48.82
C TYR A 734 -38.10 -20.54 -49.75
N GLN A 735 -39.36 -20.42 -49.38
CA GLN A 735 -40.42 -20.40 -50.40
C GLN A 735 -40.43 -18.99 -50.96
N GLU A 736 -39.93 -18.82 -52.20
CA GLU A 736 -40.18 -17.61 -52.97
C GLU A 736 -41.69 -17.51 -53.23
N GLY A 737 -42.27 -16.41 -52.73
CA GLY A 737 -43.62 -15.94 -53.01
C GLY A 737 -43.63 -14.43 -52.81
#